data_AF-A0A2V2V0H5-F1
#
_entry.id   AF-A0A2V2V0H5-F1
#
_cell.length_a   1.000
_cell.length_b   1.000
_cell.length_c   1.000
_cell.angle_alpha   90.00
_cell.angle_beta   90.00
_cell.angle_gamma   90.00
#
_symmetry.space_group_name_H-M   'P 1'
#
loop_
_entity.id
_entity.type
_entity.pdbx_description
1 polymer ?
#
loop_
_entity_poly.entity_id
_entity_poly.type
_entity_poly.pdbx_seq_one_letter_code
_entity_poly.pdbx_strand_id
1 'polypeptide(L)'
;MLSRVVAVKAPRTHNRRGVTGSRGRRREGGESEPPRPNMSRRVFDSTVLLLLFVMMCCGSGASNVVATNSENLQLPHTVDLFVPKTTQVAPKEETGSSTARDSFVSPSLVSAGGVIAAFAEGRVYAEYVVEGGTSIETISSDVVAEYIDSSWDWSTLFGKVSGSKWKAHTVLGPTDGTDNRVEVFYHPTTTTKGNKVFLLAGSLAGLNESGGRRKWDNLGLKLVVGDVREPTSSEPTGSIKWDQIRSLLNESNLAAHKGKLTELVAAGGSGILMEDGTLVFPLMAKSGNGNFYSMIIYSKNNGSTWSLSTGFSPAKCETPRVTEWEGSLLMIVDCEEGQRVYESRDMGTTWTEAIGKLPGVWVKSQSFLWDMSLHVDALITAIIEGRKVMLYTQRGNSSEKNKPNPLYLWVTDNNRTFYVGPAAMRDGMNWLLASTLLYSDGGLHLLQRSINGEGSALSLSRLAEELSAIESVLSTWAQKDVFFSSLSIPTAGLVAVLSNASASDDTWSDEYLCLNATVTNAKKVKDGLKFTEPDSGVLWYVNTRGDGIRSVSLSHNFTLVASVTIEGTPSEDAPLLGAIFGDTNSPYFMRLSYTADNKWETIFKGETKQTTKSDNWESGKEYQVALMLQGNKSSIYIDGKSLGEEEVPLKGETPLELVSFCFGACGMKNFPVTVTNVFLYNRPLNPTEMRAIKDRKPVPKRAPEPQAGGVSQIIASAVSGPEKNSAAQAVPVTTDPHAFEEVSEGEAAKRNTSRTEDVQFVVPEVSLNSAGSGLLPLLLLLGLWGFAAA
;
A
#
# COMPACT_ATOMS: atom_id res chain seq x y z
N MET A 1 -6.81 51.61 41.22
CA MET A 1 -5.55 51.61 42.00
C MET A 1 -4.69 50.47 41.48
N LEU A 2 -3.51 50.74 40.93
CA LEU A 2 -2.58 49.71 40.42
C LEU A 2 -1.14 50.19 40.63
N SER A 3 -0.23 49.26 40.94
CA SER A 3 1.19 49.55 41.15
C SER A 3 2.04 48.36 40.70
N ARG A 4 2.97 48.64 39.75
CA ARG A 4 4.36 48.13 39.56
C ARG A 4 4.60 46.60 39.73
N VAL A 5 5.53 45.96 39.00
CA VAL A 5 6.90 46.37 38.65
C VAL A 5 7.33 45.78 37.30
N VAL A 6 7.70 46.70 36.38
CA VAL A 6 8.92 46.78 35.53
C VAL A 6 9.48 45.54 34.81
N ALA A 7 10.04 45.78 33.61
CA ALA A 7 10.57 44.76 32.71
C ALA A 7 11.90 45.16 32.00
N VAL A 8 12.67 44.14 31.59
CA VAL A 8 13.34 44.01 30.26
C VAL A 8 14.68 44.74 29.95
N LYS A 9 15.46 44.06 29.06
CA LYS A 9 16.58 44.48 28.17
C LYS A 9 18.05 44.42 28.63
N ALA A 10 18.84 43.60 27.92
CA ALA A 10 20.27 43.82 27.61
C ALA A 10 20.42 44.80 26.41
N PRO A 11 21.64 45.26 26.02
CA PRO A 11 22.25 44.70 24.79
C PRO A 11 23.80 44.88 24.53
N ARG A 12 24.32 44.13 23.52
CA ARG A 12 25.27 44.54 22.42
C ARG A 12 26.81 44.78 22.58
N THR A 13 27.58 43.88 21.94
CA THR A 13 28.63 44.06 20.87
C THR A 13 30.07 44.63 21.06
N HIS A 14 31.04 43.80 20.60
CA HIS A 14 32.22 44.05 19.72
C HIS A 14 33.59 44.65 20.16
N ASN A 15 34.65 43.86 19.89
CA ASN A 15 36.00 44.20 19.34
C ASN A 15 36.99 45.03 20.21
N ARG A 16 38.32 44.79 20.27
CA ARG A 16 39.29 44.32 19.23
C ARG A 16 40.70 43.98 19.83
N ARG A 17 41.46 43.06 19.20
CA ARG A 17 42.92 42.72 19.38
C ARG A 17 43.33 42.11 20.75
N GLY A 18 44.20 41.08 20.85
CA GLY A 18 44.98 40.28 19.87
C GLY A 18 45.54 38.98 20.51
N VAL A 19 46.63 38.32 20.10
CA VAL A 19 47.65 38.63 19.06
C VAL A 19 48.15 37.37 18.28
N THR A 20 49.10 36.56 18.81
CA THR A 20 49.80 35.42 18.17
C THR A 20 50.17 34.34 19.22
N GLY A 21 50.38 33.06 18.89
CA GLY A 21 50.45 32.40 17.57
C GLY A 21 50.74 30.89 17.68
N SER A 22 51.06 30.20 16.58
CA SER A 22 51.09 28.72 16.50
C SER A 22 52.32 28.12 15.82
N ARG A 23 52.79 26.97 16.34
CA ARG A 23 53.34 25.75 15.66
C ARG A 23 54.07 24.84 16.66
N GLY A 24 54.05 23.52 16.44
CA GLY A 24 54.62 22.51 17.35
C GLY A 24 55.87 21.80 16.81
N ARG A 25 56.36 20.77 17.52
CA ARG A 25 57.49 19.90 17.08
C ARG A 25 57.39 18.48 17.65
N ARG A 26 57.82 17.47 16.87
CA ARG A 26 57.93 16.04 17.22
C ARG A 26 59.04 15.75 18.25
N ARG A 27 58.93 14.64 19.02
CA ARG A 27 59.80 13.43 18.90
C ARG A 27 59.45 12.28 19.87
N GLU A 28 59.80 11.04 19.44
CA GLU A 28 60.20 9.77 20.12
C GLU A 28 59.75 9.44 21.58
N GLY A 29 59.62 8.17 22.05
CA GLY A 29 59.86 6.83 21.46
C GLY A 29 59.79 5.69 22.51
N GLY A 30 59.98 4.41 22.11
CA GLY A 30 59.97 3.17 22.95
C GLY A 30 58.79 2.23 22.64
N GLU A 31 58.93 0.93 22.27
CA GLU A 31 59.60 -0.25 22.88
C GLU A 31 58.74 -0.95 23.98
N SER A 32 58.60 -2.28 24.06
CA SER A 32 59.24 -3.42 23.34
C SER A 32 58.40 -4.73 23.39
N GLU A 33 58.78 -5.76 22.61
CA GLU A 33 58.12 -7.09 22.52
C GLU A 33 59.16 -8.24 22.65
N PRO A 34 58.86 -9.35 23.35
CA PRO A 34 59.57 -10.65 23.25
C PRO A 34 58.63 -11.86 22.97
N PRO A 35 59.13 -13.08 22.61
CA PRO A 35 58.70 -13.69 21.34
C PRO A 35 58.07 -15.11 21.38
N ARG A 36 57.64 -15.57 20.18
CA ARG A 36 57.03 -16.90 19.89
C ARG A 36 58.05 -18.07 19.83
N PRO A 37 57.56 -19.32 19.90
CA PRO A 37 58.09 -20.45 19.11
C PRO A 37 57.06 -21.03 18.10
N ASN A 38 57.47 -22.03 17.31
CA ASN A 38 56.85 -22.41 16.02
C ASN A 38 56.15 -23.79 15.95
N MET A 39 55.45 -24.02 14.83
CA MET A 39 54.65 -25.23 14.49
C MET A 39 55.43 -26.55 14.38
N SER A 40 54.68 -27.68 14.34
CA SER A 40 55.10 -28.94 13.70
C SER A 40 54.00 -29.47 12.75
N ARG A 41 54.32 -30.42 11.85
CA ARG A 41 53.44 -30.94 10.78
C ARG A 41 53.37 -32.48 10.76
N ARG A 42 52.15 -33.03 10.55
CA ARG A 42 51.71 -34.33 9.93
C ARG A 42 50.19 -34.43 10.22
N VAL A 43 49.22 -34.62 9.30
CA VAL A 43 49.07 -35.39 8.04
C VAL A 43 48.91 -36.90 8.25
N PHE A 44 47.66 -37.39 8.34
CA PHE A 44 47.03 -38.28 7.33
C PHE A 44 45.51 -38.50 7.57
N ASP A 45 44.83 -39.02 6.55
CA ASP A 45 43.40 -38.93 6.20
C ASP A 45 42.35 -39.60 7.11
N SER A 46 41.10 -39.13 7.01
CA SER A 46 39.95 -40.04 6.78
C SER A 46 38.79 -39.34 6.03
N THR A 47 38.35 -39.92 4.93
CA THR A 47 37.60 -39.28 3.82
C THR A 47 36.07 -39.27 3.99
N VAL A 48 35.56 -38.65 5.07
CA VAL A 48 34.09 -38.52 5.29
C VAL A 48 33.61 -37.07 5.46
N LEU A 49 34.44 -36.14 5.96
CA LEU A 49 33.98 -34.78 6.31
C LEU A 49 33.76 -33.82 5.12
N LEU A 50 34.17 -34.20 3.90
CA LEU A 50 34.33 -33.24 2.79
C LEU A 50 33.03 -32.93 2.00
N LEU A 51 31.91 -33.58 2.34
CA LEU A 51 30.60 -33.34 1.71
C LEU A 51 29.72 -32.31 2.43
N LEU A 52 30.12 -31.80 3.60
CA LEU A 52 29.36 -30.80 4.37
C LEU A 52 29.94 -29.38 4.28
N PHE A 53 31.20 -29.21 3.85
CA PHE A 53 31.88 -27.92 3.85
C PHE A 53 31.73 -27.07 2.56
N VAL A 54 30.98 -27.55 1.56
CA VAL A 54 30.73 -26.80 0.31
C VAL A 54 29.39 -26.02 0.37
N MET A 55 28.50 -26.35 1.31
CA MET A 55 27.23 -25.63 1.56
C MET A 55 27.37 -24.52 2.61
N MET A 56 28.57 -23.97 2.81
CA MET A 56 28.87 -23.03 3.91
C MET A 56 29.67 -21.79 3.46
N CYS A 57 29.37 -21.30 2.25
CA CYS A 57 29.93 -20.05 1.69
C CYS A 57 28.86 -19.07 1.14
N CYS A 58 27.60 -19.20 1.57
CA CYS A 58 26.64 -18.10 1.53
C CYS A 58 26.66 -17.41 2.90
N GLY A 59 26.75 -16.07 2.92
CA GLY A 59 27.08 -15.33 4.12
C GLY A 59 26.01 -15.43 5.21
N SER A 60 26.44 -15.79 6.43
CA SER A 60 25.63 -15.64 7.63
C SER A 60 25.50 -14.15 8.00
N GLY A 61 24.64 -13.44 7.27
CA GLY A 61 24.22 -12.09 7.63
C GLY A 61 23.46 -12.14 8.95
N ALA A 62 24.13 -11.81 10.05
CA ALA A 62 23.47 -11.64 11.32
C ALA A 62 22.49 -10.46 11.18
N SER A 63 21.19 -10.72 11.36
CA SER A 63 20.18 -9.67 11.44
C SER A 63 20.28 -8.93 12.77
N ASN A 64 21.38 -8.20 12.94
CA ASN A 64 21.49 -7.19 13.98
C ASN A 64 20.36 -6.19 13.78
N VAL A 65 19.58 -5.92 14.83
CA VAL A 65 18.65 -4.79 14.85
C VAL A 65 19.47 -3.52 14.62
N VAL A 66 19.38 -2.96 13.41
CA VAL A 66 20.01 -1.69 13.10
C VAL A 66 19.22 -0.60 13.84
N ALA A 67 19.70 -0.27 15.04
CA ALA A 67 19.43 1.04 15.62
C ALA A 67 19.92 2.08 14.60
N THR A 68 18.99 2.75 13.93
CA THR A 68 19.27 3.58 12.75
C THR A 68 19.97 4.88 13.12
N ASN A 69 21.28 4.78 13.35
CA ASN A 69 22.20 5.91 13.22
C ASN A 69 22.06 6.44 11.78
N SER A 70 21.63 7.70 11.66
CA SER A 70 21.05 8.27 10.43
C SER A 70 22.06 8.58 9.30
N GLU A 71 23.21 7.89 9.25
CA GLU A 71 24.38 8.29 8.45
C GLU A 71 24.76 7.35 7.29
N ASN A 72 24.12 6.19 7.14
CA ASN A 72 24.27 5.32 5.95
C ASN A 72 22.96 4.59 5.61
N LEU A 73 22.09 5.24 4.85
CA LEU A 73 20.97 4.59 4.17
C LEU A 73 21.37 4.36 2.71
N GLN A 74 21.67 3.11 2.36
CA GLN A 74 21.89 2.71 0.97
C GLN A 74 20.56 2.86 0.21
N LEU A 75 20.59 3.61 -0.89
CA LEU A 75 19.41 3.92 -1.71
C LEU A 75 19.55 3.24 -3.08
N PRO A 76 18.42 2.85 -3.71
CA PRO A 76 18.42 2.25 -5.03
C PRO A 76 19.17 3.05 -6.09
N HIS A 77 19.78 2.32 -7.02
CA HIS A 77 20.34 2.87 -8.24
C HIS A 77 19.25 3.65 -9.02
N THR A 78 19.46 4.96 -9.14
CA THR A 78 18.47 5.93 -9.62
C THR A 78 19.09 6.83 -10.69
N VAL A 79 18.33 7.09 -11.77
CA VAL A 79 18.73 7.92 -12.91
C VAL A 79 17.62 8.90 -13.26
N ASP A 80 17.96 10.15 -13.46
CA ASP A 80 17.01 11.16 -13.93
C ASP A 80 16.76 10.96 -15.43
N LEU A 81 15.53 10.64 -15.79
CA LEU A 81 15.10 10.54 -17.19
C LEU A 81 14.67 11.94 -17.67
N PHE A 82 13.70 12.50 -16.96
CA PHE A 82 13.02 13.74 -17.35
C PHE A 82 13.51 14.91 -16.48
N VAL A 83 14.59 15.57 -16.89
CA VAL A 83 15.19 16.72 -16.20
C VAL A 83 14.65 18.03 -16.81
N PRO A 84 14.01 18.92 -16.02
CA PRO A 84 13.47 20.18 -16.53
C PRO A 84 14.55 21.01 -17.22
N LYS A 85 14.17 21.71 -18.30
CA LYS A 85 15.00 22.59 -19.15
C LYS A 85 16.21 21.90 -19.82
N THR A 86 16.48 20.63 -19.50
CA THR A 86 17.64 19.86 -19.97
C THR A 86 17.24 18.75 -20.94
N THR A 87 16.32 17.85 -20.54
CA THR A 87 15.87 16.72 -21.36
C THR A 87 15.21 17.25 -22.64
N GLN A 88 15.77 16.84 -23.79
CA GLN A 88 15.30 17.26 -25.10
C GLN A 88 14.14 16.36 -25.54
N VAL A 89 12.98 16.97 -25.78
CA VAL A 89 11.81 16.30 -26.34
C VAL A 89 11.87 16.40 -27.86
N ALA A 90 11.93 15.27 -28.54
CA ALA A 90 11.71 15.16 -29.98
C ALA A 90 10.21 15.27 -30.29
N PRO A 91 9.80 16.06 -31.30
CA PRO A 91 8.42 16.12 -31.76
C PRO A 91 7.97 14.80 -32.40
N LYS A 92 6.66 14.65 -32.55
CA LYS A 92 6.00 13.44 -33.07
C LYS A 92 6.22 13.22 -34.57
N GLU A 93 6.46 14.30 -35.32
CA GLU A 93 6.95 14.27 -36.70
C GLU A 93 8.45 14.63 -36.73
N GLU A 94 9.25 13.85 -37.46
CA GLU A 94 10.72 13.99 -37.51
C GLU A 94 11.22 15.33 -38.10
N THR A 95 10.32 16.10 -38.71
CA THR A 95 10.55 17.41 -39.35
C THR A 95 10.70 18.58 -38.38
N GLY A 96 10.41 18.41 -37.09
CA GLY A 96 10.49 19.48 -36.08
C GLY A 96 11.78 19.50 -35.25
N SER A 97 12.17 20.67 -34.74
CA SER A 97 13.26 20.77 -33.76
C SER A 97 12.90 20.10 -32.44
N SER A 98 13.87 19.43 -31.81
CA SER A 98 13.75 19.07 -30.40
C SER A 98 13.70 20.33 -29.53
N THR A 99 12.98 20.26 -28.41
CA THR A 99 12.81 21.36 -27.45
C THR A 99 12.73 20.82 -26.02
N ALA A 100 13.20 21.57 -25.03
CA ALA A 100 13.04 21.21 -23.62
C ALA A 100 11.62 21.51 -23.10
N ARG A 101 11.30 21.03 -21.90
CA ARG A 101 10.08 21.40 -21.14
C ARG A 101 10.49 21.96 -19.78
N ASP A 102 9.70 22.87 -19.23
CA ASP A 102 10.02 23.54 -17.97
C ASP A 102 9.82 22.66 -16.73
N SER A 103 8.99 21.62 -16.85
CA SER A 103 8.64 20.73 -15.76
C SER A 103 8.04 19.43 -16.28
N PHE A 104 8.38 18.30 -15.66
CA PHE A 104 7.81 16.99 -15.96
C PHE A 104 7.05 16.46 -14.74
N VAL A 105 5.79 16.08 -14.93
CA VAL A 105 4.88 15.66 -13.85
C VAL A 105 4.08 14.42 -14.25
N SER A 106 3.19 13.96 -13.37
CA SER A 106 2.24 12.86 -13.65
C SER A 106 2.92 11.57 -14.16
N PRO A 107 3.85 10.97 -13.39
CA PRO A 107 4.61 9.78 -13.81
C PRO A 107 3.70 8.59 -14.11
N SER A 108 3.99 7.88 -15.19
CA SER A 108 3.27 6.68 -15.64
C SER A 108 4.26 5.71 -16.31
N LEU A 109 4.13 4.40 -16.08
CA LEU A 109 5.21 3.43 -16.37
C LEU A 109 4.66 2.04 -16.72
N VAL A 110 5.12 1.46 -17.83
CA VAL A 110 4.73 0.09 -18.28
C VAL A 110 5.91 -0.70 -18.84
N SER A 111 5.77 -2.03 -18.96
CA SER A 111 6.52 -2.84 -19.94
C SER A 111 5.57 -3.48 -20.96
N ALA A 112 5.99 -3.52 -22.22
CA ALA A 112 5.40 -4.32 -23.29
C ALA A 112 6.48 -4.74 -24.29
N GLY A 113 6.48 -5.98 -24.76
CA GLY A 113 7.35 -6.45 -25.85
C GLY A 113 8.86 -6.25 -25.61
N GLY A 114 9.34 -6.34 -24.37
CA GLY A 114 10.75 -6.08 -24.01
C GLY A 114 11.12 -4.59 -23.88
N VAL A 115 10.14 -3.69 -23.89
CA VAL A 115 10.35 -2.25 -23.74
C VAL A 115 9.60 -1.73 -22.52
N ILE A 116 10.35 -1.22 -21.55
CA ILE A 116 9.83 -0.35 -20.50
C ILE A 116 9.64 1.05 -21.10
N ALA A 117 8.42 1.59 -21.00
CA ALA A 117 8.11 2.93 -21.44
C ALA A 117 7.72 3.80 -20.23
N ALA A 118 8.53 4.83 -19.97
CA ALA A 118 8.28 5.83 -18.94
C ALA A 118 7.63 7.05 -19.57
N PHE A 119 6.47 7.45 -19.07
CA PHE A 119 5.68 8.57 -19.58
C PHE A 119 5.63 9.72 -18.57
N ALA A 120 5.60 10.93 -19.11
CA ALA A 120 5.48 12.17 -18.34
C ALA A 120 4.52 13.14 -19.02
N GLU A 121 3.90 13.98 -18.19
CA GLU A 121 3.27 15.22 -18.63
C GLU A 121 4.33 16.32 -18.67
N GLY A 122 4.78 16.67 -19.88
CA GLY A 122 5.81 17.68 -20.12
C GLY A 122 5.18 19.06 -20.29
N ARG A 123 5.33 19.95 -19.29
CA ARG A 123 4.71 21.29 -19.26
C ARG A 123 5.64 22.36 -19.83
N VAL A 124 5.04 23.33 -20.52
CA VAL A 124 5.65 24.62 -20.87
C VAL A 124 4.94 25.72 -20.10
N TYR A 125 5.69 26.60 -19.45
CA TYR A 125 5.15 27.73 -18.71
C TYR A 125 5.30 29.05 -19.50
N ALA A 126 4.46 30.03 -19.16
CA ALA A 126 4.72 31.43 -19.49
C ALA A 126 4.65 32.29 -18.24
N GLU A 127 5.48 33.33 -18.24
CA GLU A 127 5.58 34.33 -17.18
C GLU A 127 4.69 35.54 -17.52
N TYR A 128 3.77 35.88 -16.62
CA TYR A 128 2.84 36.99 -16.77
C TYR A 128 3.01 37.99 -15.62
N VAL A 129 3.27 39.26 -15.96
CA VAL A 129 3.32 40.34 -14.97
C VAL A 129 1.90 40.74 -14.57
N VAL A 130 1.62 40.74 -13.28
CA VAL A 130 0.32 41.11 -12.68
C VAL A 130 0.53 42.13 -11.55
N GLU A 131 -0.49 42.90 -11.20
CA GLU A 131 -0.38 43.82 -10.05
C GLU A 131 -0.13 43.01 -8.76
N GLY A 132 1.05 43.21 -8.17
CA GLY A 132 1.54 42.47 -7.00
C GLY A 132 2.68 41.48 -7.28
N GLY A 133 2.99 41.15 -8.54
CA GLY A 133 4.17 40.32 -8.86
C GLY A 133 4.10 39.56 -10.19
N THR A 134 4.72 38.39 -10.21
CA THR A 134 4.76 37.47 -11.36
C THR A 134 3.79 36.30 -11.14
N SER A 135 2.96 36.00 -12.15
CA SER A 135 2.24 34.72 -12.28
C SER A 135 3.00 33.79 -13.26
N ILE A 136 3.03 32.49 -12.96
CA ILE A 136 3.59 31.46 -13.85
C ILE A 136 2.44 30.48 -14.17
N GLU A 137 2.00 30.46 -15.42
CA GLU A 137 0.85 29.65 -15.85
C GLU A 137 1.28 28.63 -16.91
N THR A 138 0.64 27.45 -16.92
CA THR A 138 0.91 26.41 -17.93
C THR A 138 0.24 26.82 -19.24
N ILE A 139 1.02 27.02 -20.30
CA ILE A 139 0.51 27.43 -21.62
C ILE A 139 0.38 26.28 -22.62
N SER A 140 1.07 25.17 -22.40
CA SER A 140 0.84 23.93 -23.12
C SER A 140 1.43 22.75 -22.34
N SER A 141 0.94 21.55 -22.62
CA SER A 141 1.57 20.34 -22.12
C SER A 141 1.36 19.16 -23.05
N ASP A 142 2.39 18.33 -23.13
CA ASP A 142 2.45 17.13 -23.97
C ASP A 142 2.44 15.88 -23.07
N VAL A 143 1.97 14.75 -23.61
CA VAL A 143 2.44 13.45 -23.10
C VAL A 143 3.70 13.08 -23.86
N VAL A 144 4.81 13.00 -23.12
CA VAL A 144 6.11 12.56 -23.61
C VAL A 144 6.44 11.17 -23.09
N ALA A 145 7.29 10.43 -23.79
CA ALA A 145 7.77 9.11 -23.41
C ALA A 145 9.28 8.95 -23.61
N GLU A 146 9.91 8.19 -22.73
CA GLU A 146 11.25 7.62 -22.91
C GLU A 146 11.15 6.10 -22.92
N TYR A 147 11.95 5.48 -23.81
CA TYR A 147 11.85 4.06 -24.11
C TYR A 147 13.14 3.33 -23.72
N ILE A 148 13.02 2.40 -22.78
CA ILE A 148 14.10 1.64 -22.18
C ILE A 148 13.90 0.17 -22.56
N ASP A 149 14.92 -0.45 -23.14
CA ASP A 149 14.98 -1.90 -23.36
C ASP A 149 15.10 -2.61 -21.99
N SER A 150 14.19 -3.53 -21.68
CA SER A 150 14.15 -4.18 -20.37
C SER A 150 15.33 -5.13 -20.13
N SER A 151 16.07 -5.51 -21.18
CA SER A 151 17.28 -6.34 -21.08
C SER A 151 18.55 -5.57 -20.69
N TRP A 152 18.57 -4.23 -20.78
CA TRP A 152 19.76 -3.45 -20.42
C TRP A 152 20.06 -3.54 -18.93
N ASP A 153 21.33 -3.77 -18.58
CA ASP A 153 21.81 -3.62 -17.20
C ASP A 153 21.87 -2.15 -16.74
N TRP A 154 22.18 -1.92 -15.46
CA TRP A 154 22.26 -0.57 -14.89
C TRP A 154 23.28 0.35 -15.58
N SER A 155 24.48 -0.17 -15.86
CA SER A 155 25.55 0.60 -16.50
C SER A 155 25.20 0.96 -17.95
N THR A 156 24.51 0.05 -18.64
CA THR A 156 24.00 0.26 -20.00
C THR A 156 22.90 1.33 -20.00
N LEU A 157 21.91 1.24 -19.09
CA LEU A 157 20.86 2.25 -18.94
C LEU A 157 21.45 3.64 -18.62
N PHE A 158 22.29 3.74 -17.59
CA PHE A 158 22.91 4.99 -17.17
C PHE A 158 23.77 5.61 -18.28
N GLY A 159 24.57 4.79 -18.99
CA GLY A 159 25.39 5.23 -20.12
C GLY A 159 24.60 5.64 -21.36
N LYS A 160 23.39 5.11 -21.55
CA LYS A 160 22.46 5.52 -22.62
C LYS A 160 21.79 6.84 -22.29
N VAL A 161 21.19 6.98 -21.11
CA VAL A 161 20.48 8.21 -20.67
C VAL A 161 21.44 9.39 -20.56
N SER A 162 22.67 9.17 -20.06
CA SER A 162 23.72 10.21 -19.99
C SER A 162 24.31 10.62 -21.35
N GLY A 163 23.92 9.96 -22.45
CA GLY A 163 24.45 10.21 -23.78
C GLY A 163 23.70 11.33 -24.50
N SER A 164 24.41 12.23 -25.18
CA SER A 164 23.82 13.38 -25.91
C SER A 164 22.93 13.03 -27.12
N LYS A 165 22.81 11.73 -27.46
CA LYS A 165 21.81 11.20 -28.40
C LYS A 165 20.44 10.91 -27.74
N TRP A 166 20.37 10.79 -26.41
CA TRP A 166 19.16 10.44 -25.68
C TRP A 166 18.14 11.57 -25.71
N LYS A 167 16.86 11.22 -25.89
CA LYS A 167 15.74 12.16 -26.02
C LYS A 167 14.44 11.50 -25.56
N ALA A 168 13.57 12.31 -24.97
CA ALA A 168 12.16 11.99 -24.86
C ALA A 168 11.47 12.18 -26.21
N HIS A 169 10.32 11.53 -26.42
CA HIS A 169 9.52 11.63 -27.64
C HIS A 169 8.09 12.09 -27.32
N THR A 170 7.55 13.05 -28.08
CA THR A 170 6.15 13.46 -27.98
C THR A 170 5.23 12.37 -28.51
N VAL A 171 4.30 11.89 -27.69
CA VAL A 171 3.29 10.88 -28.07
C VAL A 171 1.93 11.53 -28.33
N LEU A 172 1.53 12.44 -27.44
CA LEU A 172 0.37 13.33 -27.58
C LEU A 172 0.85 14.77 -27.41
N GLY A 173 0.53 15.66 -28.35
CA GLY A 173 0.96 17.06 -28.32
C GLY A 173 0.07 17.94 -29.20
N PRO A 174 0.18 19.28 -29.08
CA PRO A 174 -0.77 20.24 -29.65
C PRO A 174 -0.61 20.50 -31.15
N THR A 175 0.41 19.92 -31.79
CA THR A 175 0.78 20.17 -33.19
C THR A 175 0.25 19.16 -34.19
N ASP A 176 -0.54 18.17 -33.76
CA ASP A 176 -1.19 17.20 -34.65
C ASP A 176 -2.26 17.91 -35.50
N GLY A 177 -1.88 18.44 -36.66
CA GLY A 177 -2.65 19.36 -37.51
C GLY A 177 -3.94 18.83 -38.14
N THR A 178 -4.56 17.82 -37.53
CA THR A 178 -5.84 17.20 -37.92
C THR A 178 -6.85 17.09 -36.76
N ASP A 179 -6.50 17.42 -35.51
CA ASP A 179 -7.44 17.45 -34.38
C ASP A 179 -7.50 18.82 -33.69
N ASN A 180 -8.66 19.16 -33.12
CA ASN A 180 -9.08 20.54 -32.91
C ASN A 180 -8.53 21.18 -31.62
N ARG A 181 -7.62 22.16 -31.75
CA ARG A 181 -7.26 23.16 -30.72
C ARG A 181 -6.79 22.64 -29.35
N VAL A 182 -6.46 21.36 -29.20
CA VAL A 182 -5.94 20.82 -27.94
C VAL A 182 -4.56 21.43 -27.68
N GLU A 183 -4.42 22.18 -26.59
CA GLU A 183 -3.16 22.83 -26.19
C GLU A 183 -2.50 22.14 -24.99
N VAL A 184 -3.30 21.39 -24.21
CA VAL A 184 -2.90 20.82 -22.90
C VAL A 184 -3.34 19.36 -22.84
N PHE A 185 -2.37 18.44 -22.81
CA PHE A 185 -2.55 17.03 -22.43
C PHE A 185 -1.99 16.80 -21.02
N TYR A 186 -2.69 16.01 -20.20
CA TYR A 186 -2.36 15.84 -18.79
C TYR A 186 -2.77 14.47 -18.25
N HIS A 187 -2.16 14.10 -17.12
CA HIS A 187 -2.40 12.82 -16.43
C HIS A 187 -2.30 11.58 -17.35
N PRO A 188 -1.16 11.34 -18.03
CA PRO A 188 -0.95 10.08 -18.75
C PRO A 188 -1.18 8.89 -17.80
N THR A 189 -2.06 7.99 -18.22
CA THR A 189 -2.46 6.80 -17.48
C THR A 189 -2.31 5.61 -18.43
N THR A 190 -1.52 4.61 -18.06
CA THR A 190 -1.09 3.58 -19.02
C THR A 190 -1.32 2.15 -18.51
N THR A 191 -1.54 1.22 -19.44
CA THR A 191 -1.60 -0.22 -19.17
C THR A 191 -1.29 -1.02 -20.44
N THR A 192 -1.06 -2.33 -20.36
CA THR A 192 -0.57 -3.13 -21.49
C THR A 192 -1.31 -4.45 -21.68
N LYS A 193 -1.23 -5.02 -22.89
CA LYS A 193 -1.70 -6.39 -23.20
C LYS A 193 -0.87 -6.99 -24.32
N GLY A 194 0.04 -7.91 -23.97
CA GLY A 194 1.09 -8.37 -24.88
C GLY A 194 1.96 -7.20 -25.34
N ASN A 195 2.28 -7.13 -26.63
CA ASN A 195 3.06 -6.03 -27.21
C ASN A 195 2.29 -4.70 -27.37
N LYS A 196 1.05 -4.60 -26.89
CA LYS A 196 0.26 -3.36 -27.00
C LYS A 196 0.30 -2.53 -25.73
N VAL A 197 0.58 -1.24 -25.89
CA VAL A 197 0.45 -0.21 -24.84
C VAL A 197 -0.82 0.58 -25.07
N PHE A 198 -1.63 0.76 -24.03
CA PHE A 198 -2.79 1.64 -24.04
C PHE A 198 -2.44 2.88 -23.22
N LEU A 199 -2.46 4.06 -23.84
CA LEU A 199 -2.19 5.34 -23.19
C LEU A 199 -3.46 6.19 -23.22
N LEU A 200 -3.99 6.46 -22.03
CA LEU A 200 -5.12 7.34 -21.78
C LEU A 200 -4.61 8.67 -21.22
N ALA A 201 -5.15 9.80 -21.69
CA ALA A 201 -4.82 11.12 -21.16
C ALA A 201 -6.05 12.04 -21.15
N GLY A 202 -6.04 12.99 -20.22
CA GLY A 202 -6.90 14.17 -20.33
C GLY A 202 -6.42 15.09 -21.44
N SER A 203 -7.35 15.77 -22.11
CA SER A 203 -7.08 16.76 -23.16
C SER A 203 -7.94 17.99 -22.95
N LEU A 204 -7.38 19.18 -23.17
CA LEU A 204 -8.05 20.46 -22.95
C LEU A 204 -7.72 21.44 -24.09
N ALA A 205 -8.73 22.12 -24.62
CA ALA A 205 -8.58 23.03 -25.75
C ALA A 205 -8.35 24.48 -25.33
N GLY A 206 -7.44 25.16 -26.03
CA GLY A 206 -7.16 26.57 -25.82
C GLY A 206 -8.12 27.49 -26.57
N LEU A 207 -8.62 28.52 -25.89
CA LEU A 207 -9.32 29.66 -26.47
C LEU A 207 -8.63 30.96 -26.02
N ASN A 208 -8.26 31.82 -26.97
CA ASN A 208 -7.72 33.13 -26.66
C ASN A 208 -8.87 34.13 -26.44
N GLU A 209 -8.90 34.80 -25.29
CA GLU A 209 -9.88 35.85 -24.99
C GLU A 209 -9.38 37.26 -25.37
N SER A 210 -10.33 38.16 -25.60
CA SER A 210 -10.09 39.59 -25.83
C SER A 210 -9.36 40.21 -24.64
N GLY A 211 -8.06 40.47 -24.79
CA GLY A 211 -7.19 40.96 -23.71
C GLY A 211 -5.97 40.07 -23.45
N GLY A 212 -5.81 38.94 -24.16
CA GLY A 212 -4.61 38.10 -24.11
C GLY A 212 -4.60 37.05 -22.99
N ARG A 213 -5.68 36.96 -22.21
CA ARG A 213 -5.90 35.84 -21.28
C ARG A 213 -6.34 34.60 -22.06
N ARG A 214 -5.89 33.41 -21.65
CA ARG A 214 -6.42 32.15 -22.19
C ARG A 214 -7.59 31.67 -21.34
N LYS A 215 -8.64 31.21 -22.01
CA LYS A 215 -9.70 30.38 -21.44
C LYS A 215 -9.49 28.95 -21.91
N TRP A 216 -9.70 28.01 -21.00
CA TRP A 216 -9.71 26.58 -21.30
C TRP A 216 -11.13 26.08 -21.53
N ASP A 217 -11.31 25.20 -22.51
CA ASP A 217 -12.62 24.64 -22.89
C ASP A 217 -12.48 23.23 -23.49
N ASN A 218 -13.60 22.57 -23.82
CA ASN A 218 -13.65 21.21 -24.38
C ASN A 218 -12.78 20.18 -23.62
N LEU A 219 -13.06 19.98 -22.32
CA LEU A 219 -12.41 18.91 -21.55
C LEU A 219 -12.75 17.54 -22.17
N GLY A 220 -11.72 16.77 -22.52
CA GLY A 220 -11.88 15.49 -23.22
C GLY A 220 -10.97 14.39 -22.70
N LEU A 221 -11.32 13.15 -23.03
CA LEU A 221 -10.57 11.95 -22.68
C LEU A 221 -10.10 11.24 -23.96
N LYS A 222 -8.78 11.21 -24.18
CA LYS A 222 -8.15 10.72 -25.40
C LYS A 222 -7.39 9.42 -25.10
N LEU A 223 -7.64 8.38 -25.91
CA LEU A 223 -6.87 7.14 -25.94
C LEU A 223 -5.99 7.12 -27.19
N VAL A 224 -4.75 6.66 -27.04
CA VAL A 224 -3.92 6.18 -28.16
C VAL A 224 -3.39 4.79 -27.83
N VAL A 225 -3.17 3.96 -28.85
CA VAL A 225 -2.66 2.59 -28.70
C VAL A 225 -1.29 2.49 -29.38
N GLY A 226 -0.30 2.01 -28.66
CA GLY A 226 1.04 1.71 -29.13
C GLY A 226 1.21 0.22 -29.42
N ASP A 227 2.03 -0.11 -30.41
CA ASP A 227 2.39 -1.47 -30.82
C ASP A 227 3.91 -1.60 -30.82
N VAL A 228 4.46 -2.43 -29.93
CA VAL A 228 5.89 -2.67 -29.78
C VAL A 228 6.34 -3.72 -30.78
N ARG A 229 7.29 -3.34 -31.64
CA ARG A 229 7.83 -4.18 -32.71
C ARG A 229 9.32 -4.42 -32.49
N GLU A 230 9.82 -5.56 -32.96
CA GLU A 230 11.26 -5.84 -32.93
C GLU A 230 12.04 -4.72 -33.67
N PRO A 231 13.14 -4.22 -33.10
CA PRO A 231 13.90 -3.14 -33.72
C PRO A 231 14.64 -3.64 -34.97
N THR A 232 14.24 -3.16 -36.14
CA THR A 232 14.86 -3.50 -37.44
C THR A 232 16.26 -2.87 -37.64
N SER A 233 16.79 -2.16 -36.64
CA SER A 233 18.08 -1.46 -36.69
C SER A 233 18.70 -1.32 -35.29
N SER A 234 20.02 -1.12 -35.24
CA SER A 234 20.81 -1.04 -33.99
C SER A 234 20.75 0.30 -33.24
N GLU A 235 19.80 1.19 -33.56
CA GLU A 235 19.54 2.43 -32.80
C GLU A 235 18.07 2.47 -32.32
N PRO A 236 17.79 2.81 -31.04
CA PRO A 236 16.48 2.62 -30.39
C PRO A 236 15.47 3.75 -30.68
N THR A 237 15.50 4.35 -31.87
CA THR A 237 14.62 5.46 -32.23
C THR A 237 13.22 4.95 -32.61
N GLY A 238 12.28 5.04 -31.66
CA GLY A 238 10.85 4.79 -31.91
C GLY A 238 10.41 3.32 -31.79
N SER A 239 10.74 2.67 -30.67
CA SER A 239 10.39 1.26 -30.40
C SER A 239 8.87 0.97 -30.32
N ILE A 240 8.05 2.01 -30.06
CA ILE A 240 6.59 1.90 -30.01
C ILE A 240 5.98 2.67 -31.18
N LYS A 241 5.30 1.97 -32.09
CA LYS A 241 4.49 2.62 -33.13
C LYS A 241 3.11 2.96 -32.58
N TRP A 242 2.75 4.24 -32.57
CA TRP A 242 1.45 4.72 -32.12
C TRP A 242 0.41 4.77 -33.25
N ASP A 243 -0.82 4.35 -32.95
CA ASP A 243 -2.03 4.51 -33.76
C ASP A 243 -2.51 5.98 -33.78
N GLN A 244 -3.56 6.26 -34.55
CA GLN A 244 -4.32 7.50 -34.44
C GLN A 244 -4.99 7.65 -33.07
N ILE A 245 -5.03 8.89 -32.57
CA ILE A 245 -5.69 9.29 -31.32
C ILE A 245 -7.21 9.10 -31.46
N ARG A 246 -7.88 8.62 -30.40
CA ARG A 246 -9.31 8.32 -30.38
C ARG A 246 -9.96 8.98 -29.15
N SER A 247 -11.04 9.75 -29.35
CA SER A 247 -11.90 10.18 -28.25
C SER A 247 -12.78 9.00 -27.81
N LEU A 248 -12.71 8.57 -26.55
CA LEU A 248 -13.41 7.35 -26.12
C LEU A 248 -14.93 7.51 -25.92
N LEU A 249 -15.36 8.70 -25.55
CA LEU A 249 -16.72 9.01 -25.15
C LEU A 249 -17.10 10.39 -25.72
N ASN A 250 -18.39 10.60 -25.92
CA ASN A 250 -18.98 11.89 -26.29
C ASN A 250 -19.90 12.39 -25.18
N GLU A 251 -20.37 13.64 -25.30
CA GLU A 251 -21.27 14.27 -24.33
C GLU A 251 -22.55 13.45 -24.08
N SER A 252 -23.12 12.82 -25.11
CA SER A 252 -24.33 11.99 -24.94
C SER A 252 -24.09 10.75 -24.08
N ASN A 253 -22.92 10.10 -24.17
CA ASN A 253 -22.58 8.97 -23.30
C ASN A 253 -22.43 9.41 -21.84
N LEU A 254 -21.95 10.63 -21.63
CA LEU A 254 -21.67 11.19 -20.31
C LEU A 254 -22.95 11.70 -19.63
N ALA A 255 -23.81 12.40 -20.38
CA ALA A 255 -25.12 12.86 -19.94
C ALA A 255 -26.12 11.71 -19.73
N ALA A 256 -25.99 10.59 -20.46
CA ALA A 256 -26.77 9.38 -20.24
C ALA A 256 -26.34 8.59 -18.99
N HIS A 257 -25.20 8.92 -18.37
CA HIS A 257 -24.76 8.28 -17.14
C HIS A 257 -25.67 8.67 -15.96
N LYS A 258 -26.04 7.69 -15.10
CA LYS A 258 -26.94 7.90 -13.96
C LYS A 258 -26.50 9.04 -13.02
N GLY A 259 -25.19 9.27 -12.91
CA GLY A 259 -24.60 10.35 -12.12
C GLY A 259 -24.73 11.76 -12.71
N LYS A 260 -25.30 11.94 -13.91
CA LYS A 260 -25.35 13.23 -14.64
C LYS A 260 -23.97 13.90 -14.72
N LEU A 261 -23.04 13.15 -15.30
CA LEU A 261 -21.64 13.57 -15.42
C LEU A 261 -21.49 14.66 -16.48
N THR A 262 -20.51 15.56 -16.31
CA THR A 262 -20.24 16.68 -17.23
C THR A 262 -18.81 16.69 -17.75
N GLU A 263 -17.85 16.19 -16.99
CA GLU A 263 -16.42 16.23 -17.30
C GLU A 263 -15.76 14.90 -16.88
N LEU A 264 -14.79 14.40 -17.64
CA LEU A 264 -13.96 13.24 -17.31
C LEU A 264 -12.47 13.60 -17.35
N VAL A 265 -11.70 13.01 -16.44
CA VAL A 265 -10.28 13.22 -16.26
C VAL A 265 -9.58 11.88 -16.04
N ALA A 266 -8.48 11.64 -16.75
CA ALA A 266 -7.59 10.51 -16.48
C ALA A 266 -6.91 10.66 -15.11
N ALA A 267 -6.77 9.59 -14.33
CA ALA A 267 -6.27 9.71 -12.96
C ALA A 267 -4.75 9.97 -12.85
N GLY A 268 -3.99 9.59 -13.88
CA GLY A 268 -2.53 9.51 -13.85
C GLY A 268 -2.04 8.15 -13.33
N GLY A 269 -0.74 7.88 -13.46
CA GLY A 269 -0.17 6.61 -13.01
C GLY A 269 -0.56 5.44 -13.93
N SER A 270 -1.09 4.37 -13.37
CA SER A 270 -1.27 3.10 -14.08
C SER A 270 -2.72 2.60 -14.03
N GLY A 271 -3.21 2.12 -15.18
CA GLY A 271 -4.34 1.19 -15.25
C GLY A 271 -3.86 -0.26 -15.21
N ILE A 272 -4.79 -1.20 -15.19
CA ILE A 272 -4.50 -2.64 -15.04
C ILE A 272 -5.07 -3.48 -16.18
N LEU A 273 -4.41 -4.61 -16.42
CA LEU A 273 -4.95 -5.77 -17.11
C LEU A 273 -5.36 -6.79 -16.05
N MET A 274 -6.64 -7.13 -15.99
CA MET A 274 -7.17 -8.15 -15.07
C MET A 274 -6.88 -9.58 -15.58
N GLU A 275 -6.98 -10.57 -14.69
CA GLU A 275 -6.81 -12.00 -15.01
C GLU A 275 -7.80 -12.51 -16.06
N ASP A 276 -9.02 -11.95 -16.15
CA ASP A 276 -10.00 -12.25 -17.23
C ASP A 276 -9.63 -11.60 -18.58
N GLY A 277 -8.57 -10.80 -18.62
CA GLY A 277 -8.11 -10.04 -19.78
C GLY A 277 -8.81 -8.69 -19.99
N THR A 278 -9.66 -8.23 -19.07
CA THR A 278 -10.26 -6.89 -19.10
C THR A 278 -9.19 -5.82 -18.86
N LEU A 279 -9.18 -4.78 -19.70
CA LEU A 279 -8.40 -3.56 -19.49
C LEU A 279 -9.21 -2.60 -18.60
N VAL A 280 -8.62 -2.04 -17.54
CA VAL A 280 -9.29 -1.10 -16.63
C VAL A 280 -8.41 0.13 -16.39
N PHE A 281 -8.99 1.32 -16.57
CA PHE A 281 -8.37 2.59 -16.21
C PHE A 281 -9.12 3.30 -15.09
N PRO A 282 -8.40 3.85 -14.08
CA PRO A 282 -8.98 4.76 -13.10
C PRO A 282 -9.29 6.13 -13.73
N LEU A 283 -10.44 6.71 -13.37
CA LEU A 283 -10.89 8.03 -13.81
C LEU A 283 -11.38 8.87 -12.64
N MET A 284 -11.19 10.18 -12.75
CA MET A 284 -11.99 11.17 -12.02
C MET A 284 -13.11 11.68 -12.94
N ALA A 285 -14.29 11.90 -12.38
CA ALA A 285 -15.47 12.36 -13.09
C ALA A 285 -16.17 13.45 -12.30
N LYS A 286 -16.57 14.52 -12.97
CA LYS A 286 -17.35 15.62 -12.38
C LYS A 286 -18.82 15.41 -12.68
N SER A 287 -19.68 15.68 -11.70
CA SER A 287 -21.13 15.74 -11.95
C SER A 287 -21.62 17.17 -12.13
N GLY A 288 -22.83 17.33 -12.66
CA GLY A 288 -23.49 18.64 -12.80
C GLY A 288 -23.74 19.41 -11.50
N ASN A 289 -23.42 18.85 -10.32
CA ASN A 289 -23.38 19.59 -9.04
C ASN A 289 -22.01 20.25 -8.74
N GLY A 290 -21.02 20.07 -9.62
CA GLY A 290 -19.67 20.63 -9.49
C GLY A 290 -18.65 19.76 -8.75
N ASN A 291 -19.07 18.74 -7.99
CA ASN A 291 -18.15 17.84 -7.29
C ASN A 291 -17.50 16.84 -8.25
N PHE A 292 -16.26 16.46 -7.92
CA PHE A 292 -15.56 15.31 -8.50
C PHE A 292 -15.82 14.03 -7.69
N TYR A 293 -15.70 12.91 -8.38
CA TYR A 293 -15.87 11.54 -7.91
C TYR A 293 -14.86 10.63 -8.63
N SER A 294 -14.40 9.57 -7.97
CA SER A 294 -13.56 8.55 -8.58
C SER A 294 -14.39 7.38 -9.14
N MET A 295 -14.01 6.88 -10.31
CA MET A 295 -14.67 5.77 -10.99
C MET A 295 -13.68 5.02 -11.90
N ILE A 296 -14.16 4.06 -12.71
CA ILE A 296 -13.34 3.39 -13.73
C ILE A 296 -13.98 3.45 -15.13
N ILE A 297 -13.13 3.29 -16.14
CA ILE A 297 -13.53 2.93 -17.50
C ILE A 297 -12.82 1.63 -17.89
N TYR A 298 -13.52 0.69 -18.52
CA TYR A 298 -12.98 -0.64 -18.83
C TYR A 298 -13.32 -1.12 -20.24
N SER A 299 -12.54 -2.08 -20.74
CA SER A 299 -12.74 -2.74 -22.04
C SER A 299 -12.49 -4.24 -21.96
N LYS A 300 -13.51 -5.03 -22.29
CA LYS A 300 -13.43 -6.50 -22.36
C LYS A 300 -13.01 -7.04 -23.74
N ASN A 301 -12.85 -6.16 -24.74
CA ASN A 301 -12.57 -6.51 -26.13
C ASN A 301 -11.33 -5.78 -26.66
N ASN A 302 -10.23 -5.87 -25.91
CA ASN A 302 -8.90 -5.38 -26.29
C ASN A 302 -8.84 -3.89 -26.67
N GLY A 303 -9.66 -3.05 -26.01
CA GLY A 303 -9.71 -1.61 -26.21
C GLY A 303 -10.55 -1.16 -27.42
N SER A 304 -11.29 -2.06 -28.08
CA SER A 304 -12.11 -1.70 -29.25
C SER A 304 -13.43 -1.01 -28.89
N THR A 305 -14.04 -1.35 -27.75
CA THR A 305 -15.10 -0.54 -27.11
C THR A 305 -14.83 -0.37 -25.63
N TRP A 306 -15.26 0.74 -25.04
CA TRP A 306 -15.06 1.06 -23.63
C TRP A 306 -16.40 1.31 -22.92
N SER A 307 -16.44 1.10 -21.61
CA SER A 307 -17.64 1.29 -20.78
C SER A 307 -17.26 1.93 -19.44
N LEU A 308 -18.03 2.92 -19.00
CA LEU A 308 -17.92 3.51 -17.67
C LEU A 308 -18.55 2.57 -16.63
N SER A 309 -17.99 2.52 -15.42
CA SER A 309 -18.66 1.90 -14.28
C SER A 309 -19.91 2.69 -13.87
N THR A 310 -20.98 2.02 -13.45
CA THR A 310 -22.21 2.72 -13.03
C THR A 310 -22.11 3.36 -11.64
N GLY A 311 -21.26 2.79 -10.78
CA GLY A 311 -20.92 3.31 -9.46
C GLY A 311 -19.63 4.12 -9.48
N PHE A 312 -19.49 4.93 -8.43
CA PHE A 312 -18.41 5.87 -8.20
C PHE A 312 -18.22 6.05 -6.67
N SER A 313 -17.10 6.66 -6.26
CA SER A 313 -16.80 6.97 -4.85
C SER A 313 -17.80 7.97 -4.23
N PRO A 314 -17.70 8.28 -2.92
CA PRO A 314 -18.24 9.52 -2.39
C PRO A 314 -17.71 10.77 -3.12
N ALA A 315 -18.41 11.90 -2.95
CA ALA A 315 -17.99 13.18 -3.51
C ALA A 315 -16.68 13.67 -2.88
N LYS A 316 -15.85 14.38 -3.65
CA LYS A 316 -14.52 14.88 -3.25
C LYS A 316 -13.56 13.78 -2.80
N CYS A 317 -13.68 12.59 -3.40
CA CYS A 317 -12.69 11.53 -3.32
C CYS A 317 -12.06 11.39 -4.71
N GLU A 318 -10.81 11.79 -4.83
CA GLU A 318 -10.10 12.05 -6.10
C GLU A 318 -8.87 11.13 -6.23
N THR A 319 -8.04 11.37 -7.25
CA THR A 319 -6.75 10.68 -7.51
C THR A 319 -6.78 9.15 -7.36
N PRO A 320 -7.70 8.42 -8.04
CA PRO A 320 -7.85 6.98 -7.90
C PRO A 320 -6.65 6.19 -8.44
N ARG A 321 -6.12 5.26 -7.62
CA ARG A 321 -5.29 4.13 -8.06
C ARG A 321 -6.14 2.85 -8.00
N VAL A 322 -5.97 1.92 -8.94
CA VAL A 322 -6.69 0.64 -8.95
C VAL A 322 -5.78 -0.58 -9.09
N THR A 323 -6.16 -1.70 -8.48
CA THR A 323 -5.50 -3.01 -8.66
C THR A 323 -6.51 -4.17 -8.55
N GLU A 324 -6.13 -5.39 -8.94
CA GLU A 324 -6.97 -6.60 -8.83
C GLU A 324 -6.44 -7.57 -7.78
N TRP A 325 -7.24 -7.82 -6.73
CA TRP A 325 -6.95 -8.78 -5.68
C TRP A 325 -8.11 -9.75 -5.47
N GLU A 326 -7.84 -11.06 -5.41
CA GLU A 326 -8.84 -12.12 -5.17
C GLU A 326 -10.13 -11.97 -6.03
N GLY A 327 -9.96 -11.68 -7.33
CA GLY A 327 -11.07 -11.47 -8.28
C GLY A 327 -11.89 -10.19 -8.05
N SER A 328 -11.36 -9.24 -7.29
CA SER A 328 -12.01 -7.98 -6.91
C SER A 328 -11.17 -6.79 -7.33
N LEU A 329 -11.81 -5.72 -7.80
CA LEU A 329 -11.16 -4.44 -7.99
C LEU A 329 -11.03 -3.74 -6.64
N LEU A 330 -9.81 -3.31 -6.33
CA LEU A 330 -9.50 -2.41 -5.23
C LEU A 330 -9.23 -1.02 -5.80
N MET A 331 -9.72 0.03 -5.14
CA MET A 331 -9.48 1.43 -5.49
C MET A 331 -9.04 2.22 -4.26
N ILE A 332 -7.87 2.84 -4.31
CA ILE A 332 -7.42 3.86 -3.32
C ILE A 332 -7.76 5.23 -3.89
N VAL A 333 -8.42 6.09 -3.11
CA VAL A 333 -8.82 7.46 -3.48
C VAL A 333 -8.47 8.44 -2.37
N ASP A 334 -8.10 9.67 -2.71
CA ASP A 334 -7.74 10.70 -1.74
C ASP A 334 -8.97 11.59 -1.45
N CYS A 335 -9.47 11.61 -0.20
CA CYS A 335 -10.65 12.37 0.20
C CYS A 335 -10.31 13.50 1.20
N GLU A 336 -11.28 14.35 1.55
CA GLU A 336 -11.10 15.45 2.54
C GLU A 336 -10.61 14.97 3.93
N GLU A 337 -10.90 13.72 4.31
CA GLU A 337 -10.46 13.10 5.58
C GLU A 337 -9.19 12.23 5.44
N GLY A 338 -8.42 12.43 4.36
CA GLY A 338 -7.34 11.53 3.95
C GLY A 338 -7.83 10.47 2.95
N GLN A 339 -6.96 9.53 2.60
CA GLN A 339 -7.31 8.49 1.61
C GLN A 339 -8.36 7.52 2.16
N ARG A 340 -9.02 6.78 1.26
CA ARG A 340 -9.90 5.64 1.58
C ARG A 340 -9.70 4.54 0.55
N VAL A 341 -10.03 3.31 0.92
CA VAL A 341 -9.94 2.14 0.04
C VAL A 341 -11.32 1.54 -0.18
N TYR A 342 -11.68 1.24 -1.42
CA TYR A 342 -12.95 0.60 -1.80
C TYR A 342 -12.72 -0.69 -2.58
N GLU A 343 -13.58 -1.68 -2.36
CA GLU A 343 -13.64 -2.94 -3.09
C GLU A 343 -14.91 -3.00 -3.96
N SER A 344 -14.77 -3.49 -5.19
CA SER A 344 -15.87 -3.86 -6.09
C SER A 344 -15.65 -5.26 -6.67
N ARG A 345 -16.70 -6.08 -6.66
CA ARG A 345 -16.76 -7.40 -7.31
C ARG A 345 -17.63 -7.43 -8.57
N ASP A 346 -18.11 -6.27 -8.99
CA ASP A 346 -19.10 -6.09 -10.06
C ASP A 346 -18.66 -5.04 -11.11
N MET A 347 -17.34 -4.90 -11.31
CA MET A 347 -16.72 -3.97 -12.27
C MET A 347 -17.11 -2.50 -12.02
N GLY A 348 -17.10 -2.10 -10.75
CA GLY A 348 -17.42 -0.76 -10.27
C GLY A 348 -18.91 -0.42 -10.30
N THR A 349 -19.82 -1.39 -10.42
CA THR A 349 -21.26 -1.12 -10.31
C THR A 349 -21.66 -0.77 -8.88
N THR A 350 -21.02 -1.38 -7.88
CA THR A 350 -21.04 -1.00 -6.47
C THR A 350 -19.62 -0.92 -5.92
N TRP A 351 -19.42 -0.05 -4.94
CA TRP A 351 -18.16 0.12 -4.20
C TRP A 351 -18.45 0.02 -2.71
N THR A 352 -17.68 -0.80 -1.99
CA THR A 352 -17.80 -0.99 -0.53
C THR A 352 -16.48 -0.62 0.14
N GLU A 353 -16.50 0.12 1.25
CA GLU A 353 -15.25 0.55 1.91
C GLU A 353 -14.51 -0.67 2.47
N ALA A 354 -13.26 -0.86 2.07
CA ALA A 354 -12.45 -2.06 2.32
C ALA A 354 -11.78 -2.07 3.70
N ILE A 355 -12.47 -1.55 4.72
CA ILE A 355 -11.94 -1.33 6.07
C ILE A 355 -11.46 -2.67 6.67
N GLY A 356 -10.16 -2.74 6.99
CA GLY A 356 -9.54 -3.94 7.56
C GLY A 356 -9.40 -5.13 6.59
N LYS A 357 -9.78 -5.00 5.31
CA LYS A 357 -9.63 -6.05 4.28
C LYS A 357 -8.24 -6.10 3.63
N LEU A 358 -7.37 -5.13 3.91
CA LEU A 358 -5.98 -5.06 3.46
C LEU A 358 -5.02 -4.72 4.62
N PRO A 359 -4.72 -5.68 5.53
CA PRO A 359 -3.86 -5.47 6.69
C PRO A 359 -2.48 -4.88 6.35
N GLY A 360 -2.28 -3.61 6.70
CA GLY A 360 -1.01 -2.90 6.56
C GLY A 360 -0.88 -2.01 5.31
N VAL A 361 -1.68 -2.28 4.26
CA VAL A 361 -1.79 -1.34 3.12
C VAL A 361 -2.48 -0.05 3.57
N TRP A 362 -3.43 -0.14 4.51
CA TRP A 362 -4.23 1.00 4.94
C TRP A 362 -4.08 1.37 6.42
N VAL A 363 -4.04 2.68 6.68
CA VAL A 363 -4.02 3.32 8.00
C VAL A 363 -4.91 4.56 7.95
N LYS A 364 -5.95 4.65 8.81
CA LYS A 364 -6.75 5.88 8.89
C LYS A 364 -5.97 6.98 9.60
N SER A 365 -6.07 8.20 9.08
CA SER A 365 -5.49 9.39 9.70
C SER A 365 -6.39 9.91 10.83
N GLN A 366 -5.79 10.34 11.95
CA GLN A 366 -6.53 10.84 13.12
C GLN A 366 -6.60 12.38 13.20
N SER A 367 -5.87 13.14 12.37
CA SER A 367 -5.72 14.60 12.60
C SER A 367 -5.46 15.46 11.37
N PHE A 368 -6.43 16.34 11.08
CA PHE A 368 -6.58 17.26 9.95
C PHE A 368 -5.43 18.28 9.70
N LEU A 369 -4.36 18.25 10.49
CA LEU A 369 -3.25 19.21 10.43
C LEU A 369 -1.85 18.57 10.59
N TRP A 370 -1.74 17.32 11.06
CA TRP A 370 -0.47 16.73 11.54
C TRP A 370 -0.09 15.39 10.89
N ASP A 371 -0.97 14.79 10.08
CA ASP A 371 -0.94 13.34 9.81
C ASP A 371 -1.08 12.98 8.30
N MET A 372 -0.40 13.74 7.44
CA MET A 372 -0.19 13.41 6.01
C MET A 372 0.98 12.41 5.78
N SER A 373 1.47 11.80 6.85
CA SER A 373 2.73 11.05 6.89
C SER A 373 2.65 9.64 6.31
N LEU A 374 1.50 8.96 6.41
CA LEU A 374 1.36 7.53 6.10
C LEU A 374 0.62 7.24 4.78
N HIS A 375 0.62 8.21 3.87
CA HIS A 375 -0.03 8.15 2.55
C HIS A 375 0.63 7.12 1.62
N VAL A 376 -0.19 6.27 1.00
CA VAL A 376 0.19 5.31 -0.05
C VAL A 376 0.27 6.04 -1.38
N ASP A 377 1.44 6.02 -2.03
CA ASP A 377 1.64 6.67 -3.33
C ASP A 377 1.26 5.75 -4.50
N ALA A 378 1.81 4.53 -4.53
CA ALA A 378 1.51 3.51 -5.54
C ALA A 378 1.12 2.16 -4.92
N LEU A 379 0.29 1.39 -5.62
CA LEU A 379 -0.09 0.01 -5.29
C LEU A 379 -0.19 -0.79 -6.60
N ILE A 380 0.52 -1.92 -6.68
CA ILE A 380 0.44 -2.89 -7.79
C ILE A 380 0.29 -4.31 -7.24
N THR A 381 -0.09 -5.25 -8.11
CA THR A 381 -0.03 -6.69 -7.82
C THR A 381 0.98 -7.37 -8.73
N ALA A 382 1.66 -8.39 -8.20
CA ALA A 382 2.71 -9.13 -8.88
C ALA A 382 2.62 -10.62 -8.53
N ILE A 383 3.22 -11.48 -9.35
CA ILE A 383 3.49 -12.88 -9.00
C ILE A 383 5.01 -13.03 -8.89
N ILE A 384 5.49 -13.28 -7.67
CA ILE A 384 6.92 -13.39 -7.32
C ILE A 384 7.08 -14.69 -6.53
N GLU A 385 8.11 -15.50 -6.82
CA GLU A 385 8.28 -16.85 -6.24
C GLU A 385 7.02 -17.73 -6.34
N GLY A 386 6.27 -17.57 -7.43
CA GLY A 386 5.00 -18.28 -7.68
C GLY A 386 3.82 -17.85 -6.81
N ARG A 387 3.98 -16.85 -5.93
CA ARG A 387 2.94 -16.30 -5.06
C ARG A 387 2.43 -14.95 -5.58
N LYS A 388 1.11 -14.78 -5.67
CA LYS A 388 0.48 -13.47 -5.92
C LYS A 388 0.61 -12.60 -4.66
N VAL A 389 1.11 -11.38 -4.81
CA VAL A 389 1.34 -10.40 -3.73
C VAL A 389 0.95 -8.99 -4.17
N MET A 390 0.67 -8.12 -3.20
CA MET A 390 0.60 -6.68 -3.40
C MET A 390 1.95 -6.04 -3.04
N LEU A 391 2.40 -5.11 -3.88
CA LEU A 391 3.53 -4.22 -3.61
C LEU A 391 3.03 -2.79 -3.55
N TYR A 392 3.41 -2.04 -2.52
CA TYR A 392 2.99 -0.65 -2.38
C TYR A 392 4.10 0.25 -1.82
N THR A 393 4.06 1.52 -2.21
CA THR A 393 4.92 2.57 -1.64
C THR A 393 4.13 3.42 -0.65
N GLN A 394 4.69 3.64 0.53
CA GLN A 394 4.09 4.46 1.59
C GLN A 394 5.09 5.51 2.08
N ARG A 395 4.63 6.72 2.33
CA ARG A 395 5.46 7.80 2.88
C ARG A 395 5.83 7.53 4.34
N GLY A 396 6.94 8.12 4.79
CA GLY A 396 7.39 8.09 6.18
C GLY A 396 6.86 9.24 7.05
N ASN A 397 7.11 9.14 8.36
CA ASN A 397 6.68 10.11 9.35
C ASN A 397 7.81 11.03 9.84
N SER A 398 8.25 11.96 9.00
CA SER A 398 9.23 13.00 9.36
C SER A 398 8.56 14.23 9.99
N SER A 399 8.44 14.27 11.32
CA SER A 399 7.83 15.40 12.06
C SER A 399 8.74 16.65 12.15
N GLU A 400 10.03 16.52 11.87
CA GLU A 400 10.98 17.63 11.84
C GLU A 400 10.97 18.36 10.49
N LYS A 401 10.84 19.70 10.55
CA LYS A 401 10.96 20.55 9.36
C LYS A 401 12.34 20.39 8.71
N ASN A 402 12.35 20.27 7.39
CA ASN A 402 13.53 20.15 6.54
C ASN A 402 14.33 18.83 6.66
N LYS A 403 13.85 17.79 7.36
CA LYS A 403 14.38 16.44 7.14
C LYS A 403 13.82 15.86 5.83
N PRO A 404 14.61 15.08 5.06
CA PRO A 404 14.07 14.33 3.93
C PRO A 404 13.11 13.26 4.44
N ASN A 405 12.01 13.04 3.72
CA ASN A 405 11.02 12.04 4.10
C ASN A 405 11.14 10.82 3.17
N PRO A 406 11.60 9.64 3.63
CA PRO A 406 11.71 8.46 2.79
C PRO A 406 10.35 7.98 2.27
N LEU A 407 10.38 7.36 1.09
CA LEU A 407 9.30 6.58 0.52
C LEU A 407 9.63 5.10 0.72
N TYR A 408 8.87 4.41 1.55
CA TYR A 408 9.10 3.02 1.94
C TYR A 408 8.37 2.05 1.00
N LEU A 409 9.02 0.93 0.67
CA LEU A 409 8.43 -0.18 -0.07
C LEU A 409 7.99 -1.29 0.91
N TRP A 410 6.87 -1.90 0.59
CA TRP A 410 6.26 -3.00 1.33
C TRP A 410 5.79 -4.11 0.39
N VAL A 411 5.74 -5.35 0.92
CA VAL A 411 5.10 -6.50 0.28
C VAL A 411 4.09 -7.15 1.22
N THR A 412 2.93 -7.57 0.70
CA THR A 412 1.89 -8.27 1.47
C THR A 412 1.17 -9.34 0.67
N ASP A 413 0.78 -10.42 1.34
CA ASP A 413 -0.10 -11.49 0.82
C ASP A 413 -1.53 -11.40 1.38
N ASN A 414 -1.92 -10.23 1.92
CA ASN A 414 -3.13 -9.98 2.69
C ASN A 414 -3.19 -10.61 4.11
N ASN A 415 -2.15 -11.34 4.53
CA ASN A 415 -2.04 -11.94 5.86
C ASN A 415 -0.80 -11.45 6.61
N ARG A 416 0.37 -11.50 5.97
CA ARG A 416 1.63 -10.92 6.45
C ARG A 416 1.99 -9.71 5.60
N THR A 417 2.69 -8.75 6.21
CA THR A 417 3.11 -7.52 5.53
C THR A 417 4.52 -7.17 5.98
N PHE A 418 5.47 -7.29 5.06
CA PHE A 418 6.90 -7.10 5.32
C PHE A 418 7.35 -5.70 4.87
N TYR A 419 8.07 -5.03 5.77
CA TYR A 419 8.76 -3.77 5.51
C TYR A 419 10.06 -4.08 4.75
N VAL A 420 10.18 -3.65 3.50
CA VAL A 420 11.36 -3.94 2.67
C VAL A 420 12.47 -2.93 2.96
N GLY A 421 12.15 -1.63 2.92
CA GLY A 421 13.12 -0.55 3.10
C GLY A 421 12.71 0.76 2.42
N PRO A 422 13.56 1.80 2.47
CA PRO A 422 13.36 3.04 1.72
C PRO A 422 13.69 2.84 0.23
N ALA A 423 12.68 2.82 -0.64
CA ALA A 423 12.87 2.73 -2.08
C ALA A 423 13.23 4.08 -2.74
N ALA A 424 12.96 5.20 -2.06
CA ALA A 424 13.44 6.52 -2.48
C ALA A 424 13.52 7.50 -1.30
N MET A 425 14.22 8.60 -1.50
CA MET A 425 14.13 9.79 -0.64
C MET A 425 13.13 10.80 -1.21
N ARG A 426 12.75 11.78 -0.39
CA ARG A 426 11.90 12.89 -0.83
C ARG A 426 12.32 14.19 -0.16
N ASP A 427 12.49 15.23 -0.97
CA ASP A 427 12.82 16.57 -0.48
C ASP A 427 11.72 17.11 0.44
N GLY A 428 12.12 17.68 1.58
CA GLY A 428 11.24 18.09 2.68
C GLY A 428 10.32 19.29 2.39
N MET A 429 10.07 19.62 1.12
CA MET A 429 9.43 20.86 0.67
C MET A 429 8.13 20.66 -0.13
N ASN A 430 7.71 19.43 -0.48
CA ASN A 430 6.46 19.27 -1.26
C ASN A 430 5.69 17.96 -1.01
N TRP A 431 4.37 18.08 -0.87
CA TRP A 431 3.44 16.96 -0.60
C TRP A 431 2.83 16.34 -1.87
N LEU A 432 3.09 16.95 -3.03
CA LEU A 432 2.52 16.64 -4.36
C LEU A 432 3.40 15.73 -5.24
N LEU A 433 4.31 14.97 -4.62
CA LEU A 433 5.27 14.13 -5.32
C LEU A 433 4.70 12.72 -5.52
N ALA A 434 4.10 12.52 -6.68
CA ALA A 434 3.57 11.23 -7.13
C ALA A 434 4.71 10.24 -7.50
N SER A 435 4.40 8.95 -7.43
CA SER A 435 5.25 7.88 -7.95
C SER A 435 4.41 6.74 -8.52
N THR A 436 5.02 5.87 -9.32
CA THR A 436 4.40 4.63 -9.79
C THR A 436 5.39 3.47 -9.74
N LEU A 437 4.90 2.28 -9.39
CA LEU A 437 5.65 1.03 -9.42
C LEU A 437 5.38 0.28 -10.73
N LEU A 438 6.37 -0.49 -11.18
CA LEU A 438 6.23 -1.52 -12.22
C LEU A 438 7.02 -2.76 -11.82
N TYR A 439 6.36 -3.92 -11.81
CA TYR A 439 7.03 -5.23 -11.82
C TYR A 439 6.84 -5.84 -13.21
N SER A 440 7.94 -6.11 -13.90
CA SER A 440 7.93 -6.66 -15.27
C SER A 440 9.25 -7.33 -15.60
N ASP A 441 9.22 -8.40 -16.39
CA ASP A 441 10.41 -9.09 -16.90
C ASP A 441 11.39 -9.54 -15.80
N GLY A 442 10.88 -9.80 -14.60
CA GLY A 442 11.67 -10.15 -13.41
C GLY A 442 12.34 -8.96 -12.69
N GLY A 443 12.06 -7.72 -13.09
CA GLY A 443 12.62 -6.51 -12.49
C GLY A 443 11.57 -5.59 -11.85
N LEU A 444 11.86 -5.09 -10.64
CA LEU A 444 11.05 -4.11 -9.93
C LEU A 444 11.60 -2.68 -10.16
N HIS A 445 10.70 -1.78 -10.53
CA HIS A 445 11.01 -0.42 -10.96
C HIS A 445 10.10 0.60 -10.26
N LEU A 446 10.65 1.79 -9.95
CA LEU A 446 9.93 2.92 -9.38
C LEU A 446 10.23 4.18 -10.20
N LEU A 447 9.20 4.79 -10.79
CA LEU A 447 9.30 6.12 -11.41
C LEU A 447 8.72 7.14 -10.43
N GLN A 448 9.57 8.03 -9.91
CA GLN A 448 9.21 9.00 -8.87
C GLN A 448 9.35 10.43 -9.41
N ARG A 449 8.42 11.32 -9.03
CA ARG A 449 8.59 12.76 -9.20
C ARG A 449 9.47 13.34 -8.11
N SER A 450 10.44 14.17 -8.50
CA SER A 450 11.21 15.07 -7.62
C SER A 450 10.93 16.54 -8.01
N ILE A 451 11.28 17.49 -7.14
CA ILE A 451 11.15 18.94 -7.40
C ILE A 451 12.46 19.61 -7.02
N ASN A 452 13.07 20.29 -7.98
CA ASN A 452 14.26 21.11 -7.77
C ASN A 452 13.92 22.60 -7.94
N GLY A 453 14.92 23.49 -7.87
CA GLY A 453 14.72 24.93 -8.04
C GLY A 453 14.37 25.38 -9.46
N GLU A 454 14.39 24.48 -10.44
CA GLU A 454 14.19 24.78 -11.87
C GLU A 454 12.86 24.25 -12.41
N GLY A 455 12.30 23.19 -11.82
CA GLY A 455 11.03 22.58 -12.19
C GLY A 455 10.75 21.28 -11.41
N SER A 456 9.81 20.47 -11.90
CA SER A 456 9.71 19.06 -11.50
C SER A 456 10.51 18.18 -12.45
N ALA A 457 11.19 17.17 -11.90
CA ALA A 457 11.87 16.12 -12.65
C ALA A 457 11.22 14.76 -12.36
N LEU A 458 11.45 13.76 -13.22
CA LEU A 458 11.12 12.37 -12.94
C LEU A 458 12.36 11.48 -13.01
N SER A 459 12.57 10.70 -11.96
CA SER A 459 13.72 9.82 -11.76
C SER A 459 13.26 8.35 -11.73
N LEU A 460 13.97 7.47 -12.42
CA LEU A 460 13.72 6.03 -12.44
C LEU A 460 14.73 5.31 -11.54
N SER A 461 14.21 4.59 -10.54
CA SER A 461 14.97 3.73 -9.64
C SER A 461 14.76 2.25 -10.00
N ARG A 462 15.84 1.46 -9.99
CA ARG A 462 15.78 0.00 -10.10
C ARG A 462 15.93 -0.65 -8.72
N LEU A 463 14.88 -1.33 -8.28
CA LEU A 463 14.73 -1.83 -6.92
C LEU A 463 15.22 -3.30 -6.82
N ALA A 464 16.47 -3.53 -7.18
CA ALA A 464 17.04 -4.87 -7.35
C ALA A 464 17.42 -5.54 -6.01
N GLU A 465 17.97 -4.78 -5.06
CA GLU A 465 18.30 -5.27 -3.72
C GLU A 465 17.00 -5.53 -2.93
N GLU A 466 16.01 -4.65 -3.09
CA GLU A 466 14.67 -4.76 -2.53
C GLU A 466 13.91 -5.97 -3.07
N LEU A 467 13.97 -6.22 -4.39
CA LEU A 467 13.32 -7.38 -4.99
C LEU A 467 13.93 -8.69 -4.48
N SER A 468 15.27 -8.77 -4.36
CA SER A 468 15.92 -9.96 -3.80
C SER A 468 15.57 -10.17 -2.31
N ALA A 469 15.40 -9.09 -1.54
CA ALA A 469 14.87 -9.16 -0.18
C ALA A 469 13.41 -9.66 -0.14
N ILE A 470 12.56 -9.21 -1.08
CA ILE A 470 11.19 -9.72 -1.24
C ILE A 470 11.20 -11.22 -1.58
N GLU A 471 11.96 -11.66 -2.59
CA GLU A 471 12.07 -13.07 -2.98
C GLU A 471 12.49 -13.96 -1.81
N SER A 472 13.50 -13.55 -1.04
CA SER A 472 13.97 -14.24 0.17
C SER A 472 12.87 -14.39 1.24
N VAL A 473 12.08 -13.33 1.47
CA VAL A 473 10.98 -13.33 2.42
C VAL A 473 9.79 -14.16 1.93
N LEU A 474 9.43 -14.09 0.65
CA LEU A 474 8.35 -14.90 0.07
C LEU A 474 8.70 -16.39 0.06
N SER A 475 9.96 -16.75 -0.22
CA SER A 475 10.47 -18.11 -0.07
C SER A 475 10.41 -18.58 1.38
N THR A 476 10.74 -17.71 2.34
CA THR A 476 10.59 -17.98 3.77
C THR A 476 9.12 -18.23 4.13
N TRP A 477 8.20 -17.37 3.72
CA TRP A 477 6.75 -17.53 3.96
C TRP A 477 6.22 -18.85 3.41
N ALA A 478 6.61 -19.23 2.19
CA ALA A 478 6.22 -20.50 1.58
C ALA A 478 6.76 -21.72 2.38
N GLN A 479 8.01 -21.68 2.82
CA GLN A 479 8.61 -22.74 3.63
C GLN A 479 7.92 -22.87 5.00
N LYS A 480 7.58 -21.74 5.66
CA LYS A 480 6.86 -21.72 6.93
C LYS A 480 5.42 -22.21 6.77
N ASP A 481 4.70 -21.79 5.74
CA ASP A 481 3.34 -22.27 5.46
C ASP A 481 3.34 -23.79 5.23
N VAL A 482 4.31 -24.34 4.48
CA VAL A 482 4.46 -25.80 4.29
C VAL A 482 4.77 -26.51 5.61
N PHE A 483 5.66 -25.94 6.44
CA PHE A 483 6.01 -26.50 7.76
C PHE A 483 4.79 -26.58 8.68
N PHE A 484 4.06 -25.47 8.88
CA PHE A 484 2.88 -25.44 9.75
C PHE A 484 1.74 -26.32 9.20
N SER A 485 1.50 -26.30 7.89
CA SER A 485 0.53 -27.21 7.24
C SER A 485 0.87 -28.69 7.48
N SER A 486 2.16 -29.05 7.51
CA SER A 486 2.61 -30.42 7.80
C SER A 486 2.32 -30.87 9.24
N LEU A 487 2.06 -29.94 10.16
CA LEU A 487 1.65 -30.18 11.56
C LEU A 487 0.14 -30.02 11.77
N SER A 488 -0.65 -29.99 10.69
CA SER A 488 -2.09 -29.71 10.69
C SER A 488 -2.49 -28.31 11.17
N ILE A 489 -1.53 -27.39 11.33
CA ILE A 489 -1.78 -26.01 11.76
C ILE A 489 -2.32 -25.20 10.57
N PRO A 490 -3.45 -24.47 10.71
CA PRO A 490 -4.00 -23.69 9.60
C PRO A 490 -3.10 -22.51 9.26
N THR A 491 -2.82 -22.32 7.98
CA THR A 491 -2.01 -21.20 7.46
C THR A 491 -2.85 -20.05 6.91
N ALA A 492 -4.10 -20.33 6.48
CA ALA A 492 -5.05 -19.32 6.07
C ALA A 492 -5.31 -18.33 7.22
N GLY A 493 -5.03 -17.06 6.99
CA GLY A 493 -5.17 -16.00 8.00
C GLY A 493 -4.07 -15.91 9.05
N LEU A 494 -3.03 -16.77 9.02
CA LEU A 494 -1.89 -16.71 9.93
C LEU A 494 -1.03 -15.47 9.59
N VAL A 495 -0.73 -14.63 10.57
CA VAL A 495 -0.03 -13.33 10.42
C VAL A 495 1.43 -13.42 10.86
N ALA A 496 1.67 -14.00 12.04
CA ALA A 496 3.01 -14.08 12.66
C ALA A 496 3.06 -15.24 13.66
N VAL A 497 4.26 -15.77 13.91
CA VAL A 497 4.51 -16.84 14.90
C VAL A 497 5.78 -16.54 15.69
N LEU A 498 5.71 -16.62 17.02
CA LEU A 498 6.89 -16.48 17.88
C LEU A 498 7.31 -17.85 18.44
N SER A 499 8.53 -18.29 18.14
CA SER A 499 9.09 -19.59 18.54
C SER A 499 10.54 -19.51 19.05
N ASN A 500 11.07 -20.61 19.59
CA ASN A 500 12.44 -20.69 20.12
C ASN A 500 13.54 -20.54 19.05
N ALA A 501 13.27 -20.83 17.77
CA ALA A 501 14.29 -20.67 16.73
C ALA A 501 14.79 -19.22 16.64
N SER A 502 13.94 -18.26 17.03
CA SER A 502 14.00 -16.87 16.57
C SER A 502 14.17 -15.84 17.70
N ALA A 503 14.38 -16.29 18.95
CA ALA A 503 14.57 -15.40 20.12
C ALA A 503 16.05 -15.09 20.46
N SER A 504 16.36 -13.82 20.72
CA SER A 504 17.55 -13.29 21.41
C SER A 504 17.21 -12.91 22.86
N ASP A 505 18.14 -12.26 23.57
CA ASP A 505 17.93 -11.79 24.95
C ASP A 505 16.97 -10.57 25.02
N ASP A 506 16.83 -9.81 23.93
CA ASP A 506 16.06 -8.57 23.83
C ASP A 506 14.87 -8.62 22.84
N THR A 507 14.84 -9.63 21.97
CA THR A 507 13.91 -9.71 20.82
C THR A 507 13.37 -11.13 20.67
N TRP A 508 12.06 -11.30 20.57
CA TRP A 508 11.44 -12.55 20.15
C TRP A 508 10.99 -12.37 18.70
N SER A 509 11.79 -12.87 17.76
CA SER A 509 11.55 -12.61 16.33
C SER A 509 10.46 -13.51 15.77
N ASP A 510 9.74 -12.99 14.77
CA ASP A 510 8.68 -13.70 14.06
C ASP A 510 9.25 -14.66 13.02
N GLU A 511 8.71 -15.88 12.97
CA GLU A 511 9.06 -16.90 11.98
C GLU A 511 8.76 -16.45 10.53
N TYR A 512 7.83 -15.52 10.31
CA TYR A 512 7.54 -14.89 9.02
C TYR A 512 8.33 -13.58 8.77
N LEU A 513 9.24 -13.21 9.67
CA LEU A 513 10.13 -12.04 9.59
C LEU A 513 9.42 -10.66 9.54
N CYS A 514 8.13 -10.58 9.89
CA CYS A 514 7.34 -9.35 9.77
C CYS A 514 7.19 -8.59 11.10
N LEU A 515 6.84 -9.29 12.19
CA LEU A 515 6.43 -8.66 13.46
C LEU A 515 7.22 -9.21 14.66
N ASN A 516 8.43 -8.72 14.90
CA ASN A 516 9.20 -9.08 16.10
C ASN A 516 8.61 -8.45 17.37
N ALA A 517 8.72 -9.14 18.51
CA ALA A 517 8.32 -8.65 19.83
C ALA A 517 9.53 -8.25 20.68
N THR A 518 9.37 -7.25 21.56
CA THR A 518 10.41 -6.83 22.51
C THR A 518 10.34 -7.67 23.78
N VAL A 519 11.50 -8.11 24.28
CA VAL A 519 11.66 -8.98 25.45
C VAL A 519 12.25 -8.20 26.62
N THR A 520 11.85 -8.54 27.85
CA THR A 520 12.45 -8.02 29.08
C THR A 520 12.72 -9.16 30.06
N ASN A 521 13.96 -9.29 30.52
CA ASN A 521 14.42 -10.18 31.61
C ASN A 521 13.95 -11.66 31.49
N ALA A 522 13.82 -12.18 30.26
CA ALA A 522 13.32 -13.53 30.01
C ALA A 522 14.45 -14.54 29.76
N LYS A 523 14.19 -15.82 30.05
CA LYS A 523 15.12 -16.93 29.78
C LYS A 523 14.59 -17.78 28.64
N LYS A 524 15.41 -17.99 27.61
CA LYS A 524 15.08 -18.81 26.43
C LYS A 524 14.86 -20.28 26.82
N VAL A 525 13.76 -20.87 26.36
CA VAL A 525 13.39 -22.28 26.59
C VAL A 525 12.92 -22.94 25.29
N LYS A 526 12.70 -24.26 25.31
CA LYS A 526 12.15 -24.95 24.14
C LYS A 526 10.82 -24.32 23.75
N ASP A 527 10.71 -23.97 22.48
CA ASP A 527 9.59 -23.35 21.79
C ASP A 527 9.08 -21.99 22.34
N GLY A 528 9.82 -21.33 23.24
CA GLY A 528 9.55 -19.95 23.66
C GLY A 528 10.41 -19.39 24.80
N LEU A 529 9.80 -18.68 25.74
CA LEU A 529 10.44 -17.92 26.81
C LEU A 529 9.88 -18.26 28.21
N LYS A 530 10.71 -18.12 29.23
CA LYS A 530 10.35 -18.27 30.65
C LYS A 530 10.64 -16.98 31.42
N PHE A 531 9.61 -16.44 32.04
CA PHE A 531 9.64 -15.18 32.79
C PHE A 531 9.81 -15.51 34.28
N THR A 532 11.01 -15.27 34.84
CA THR A 532 11.34 -15.62 36.24
C THR A 532 11.40 -14.44 37.19
N GLU A 533 11.44 -13.22 36.66
CA GLU A 533 11.72 -11.99 37.42
C GLU A 533 10.48 -11.07 37.45
N PRO A 534 10.32 -10.18 38.45
CA PRO A 534 9.06 -9.45 38.69
C PRO A 534 8.64 -8.50 37.56
N ASP A 535 9.58 -8.04 36.74
CA ASP A 535 9.41 -7.19 35.57
C ASP A 535 9.56 -7.94 34.23
N SER A 536 9.86 -9.25 34.28
CA SER A 536 10.08 -10.04 33.07
C SER A 536 8.80 -10.32 32.29
N GLY A 537 8.92 -10.29 30.97
CA GLY A 537 7.79 -10.40 30.06
C GLY A 537 8.14 -10.03 28.62
N VAL A 538 7.11 -9.84 27.82
CA VAL A 538 7.18 -9.48 26.40
C VAL A 538 6.16 -8.40 26.09
N LEU A 539 6.52 -7.44 25.23
CA LEU A 539 5.62 -6.45 24.66
C LEU A 539 5.72 -6.50 23.13
N TRP A 540 4.59 -6.80 22.49
CA TRP A 540 4.50 -7.04 21.05
C TRP A 540 3.58 -6.02 20.40
N TYR A 541 4.16 -5.02 19.75
CA TYR A 541 3.42 -4.08 18.92
C TYR A 541 3.11 -4.74 17.57
N VAL A 542 1.83 -4.82 17.23
CA VAL A 542 1.38 -5.49 15.99
C VAL A 542 0.79 -4.53 14.96
N ASN A 543 0.52 -3.28 15.35
CA ASN A 543 0.08 -2.20 14.44
C ASN A 543 1.04 -0.98 14.38
N THR A 544 2.17 -1.01 15.09
CA THR A 544 3.15 0.10 15.15
C THR A 544 4.59 -0.37 15.26
N ARG A 545 5.48 0.40 14.64
CA ARG A 545 6.94 0.30 14.78
C ARG A 545 7.46 1.54 15.51
N GLY A 546 8.51 1.39 16.31
CA GLY A 546 9.01 2.44 17.22
C GLY A 546 9.64 3.67 16.54
N ASP A 547 9.81 3.64 15.22
CA ASP A 547 10.28 4.73 14.37
C ASP A 547 9.14 5.60 13.80
N GLY A 548 7.88 5.32 14.17
CA GLY A 548 6.70 6.05 13.69
C GLY A 548 6.14 5.52 12.37
N ILE A 549 6.71 4.45 11.82
CA ILE A 549 6.14 3.67 10.72
C ILE A 549 5.05 2.75 11.29
N ARG A 550 3.89 2.62 10.63
CA ARG A 550 2.86 1.65 11.03
C ARG A 550 2.96 0.39 10.16
N SER A 551 3.26 -0.74 10.80
CA SER A 551 3.36 -2.06 10.17
C SER A 551 2.16 -2.93 10.57
N VAL A 552 1.48 -3.54 9.59
CA VAL A 552 0.28 -4.41 9.74
C VAL A 552 -0.91 -3.71 10.42
N SER A 553 -2.07 -3.63 9.75
CA SER A 553 -3.31 -3.19 10.40
C SER A 553 -4.18 -4.40 10.69
N LEU A 554 -4.18 -4.88 11.93
CA LEU A 554 -5.14 -5.91 12.33
C LEU A 554 -6.58 -5.41 12.13
N SER A 555 -7.41 -6.25 11.51
CA SER A 555 -8.84 -5.97 11.36
C SER A 555 -9.59 -6.10 12.70
N HIS A 556 -10.87 -5.74 12.73
CA HIS A 556 -11.80 -6.07 13.82
C HIS A 556 -11.94 -7.58 14.10
N ASN A 557 -11.32 -8.44 13.30
CA ASN A 557 -11.24 -9.87 13.49
C ASN A 557 -9.77 -10.26 13.73
N PHE A 558 -9.48 -10.91 14.85
CA PHE A 558 -8.18 -11.57 15.08
C PHE A 558 -8.29 -12.70 16.12
N THR A 559 -7.33 -13.63 16.10
CA THR A 559 -7.11 -14.60 17.19
C THR A 559 -5.63 -14.65 17.53
N LEU A 560 -5.29 -14.44 18.80
CA LEU A 560 -3.97 -14.72 19.36
C LEU A 560 -4.05 -16.02 20.16
N VAL A 561 -3.16 -16.98 19.91
CA VAL A 561 -3.09 -18.28 20.60
C VAL A 561 -1.69 -18.47 21.18
N ALA A 562 -1.57 -18.98 22.41
CA ALA A 562 -0.30 -19.34 23.03
C ALA A 562 -0.40 -20.59 23.92
N SER A 563 0.71 -21.30 24.11
CA SER A 563 0.87 -22.36 25.12
C SER A 563 1.52 -21.79 26.38
N VAL A 564 0.96 -22.02 27.55
CA VAL A 564 1.41 -21.41 28.82
C VAL A 564 1.48 -22.43 29.96
N THR A 565 2.48 -22.29 30.83
CA THR A 565 2.69 -23.15 32.02
C THR A 565 3.05 -22.29 33.23
N ILE A 566 2.19 -22.31 34.25
CA ILE A 566 2.40 -21.56 35.51
C ILE A 566 3.22 -22.41 36.48
N GLU A 567 4.37 -21.90 36.93
CA GLU A 567 5.41 -22.70 37.58
C GLU A 567 5.32 -22.69 39.13
N GLY A 568 4.34 -21.97 39.69
CA GLY A 568 4.01 -21.97 41.12
C GLY A 568 2.81 -21.06 41.41
N THR A 569 2.16 -21.24 42.57
CA THR A 569 1.11 -20.30 43.05
C THR A 569 1.72 -18.93 43.33
N PRO A 570 1.18 -17.84 42.72
CA PRO A 570 1.69 -16.50 42.95
C PRO A 570 1.28 -16.01 44.36
N SER A 571 2.01 -15.02 44.90
CA SER A 571 1.70 -14.46 46.24
C SER A 571 0.57 -13.42 46.22
N GLU A 572 0.19 -12.97 45.03
CA GLU A 572 -0.88 -12.01 44.73
C GLU A 572 -1.39 -12.28 43.30
N ASP A 573 -2.54 -11.74 42.92
CA ASP A 573 -3.16 -12.07 41.63
C ASP A 573 -2.32 -11.54 40.44
N ALA A 574 -1.97 -12.45 39.52
CA ALA A 574 -0.89 -12.26 38.56
C ALA A 574 -1.39 -12.14 37.10
N PRO A 575 -0.77 -11.29 36.27
CA PRO A 575 -1.08 -11.21 34.84
C PRO A 575 -0.44 -12.37 34.08
N LEU A 576 -1.12 -12.84 33.03
CA LEU A 576 -0.56 -13.82 32.09
C LEU A 576 -0.42 -13.24 30.67
N LEU A 577 -1.52 -12.69 30.15
CA LEU A 577 -1.67 -12.28 28.76
C LEU A 577 -2.66 -11.13 28.65
N GLY A 578 -2.31 -10.07 27.93
CA GLY A 578 -3.18 -8.90 27.71
C GLY A 578 -3.15 -8.39 26.28
N ALA A 579 -4.26 -7.77 25.86
CA ALA A 579 -4.39 -7.00 24.63
C ALA A 579 -4.75 -5.54 24.97
N ILE A 580 -3.99 -4.61 24.38
CA ILE A 580 -3.93 -3.19 24.70
C ILE A 580 -4.39 -2.39 23.48
N PHE A 581 -5.19 -1.35 23.68
CA PHE A 581 -5.38 -0.29 22.69
C PHE A 581 -4.51 0.91 23.06
N GLY A 582 -3.81 1.51 22.09
CA GLY A 582 -2.87 2.60 22.34
C GLY A 582 -3.51 3.89 22.86
N ASP A 583 -4.76 4.17 22.49
CA ASP A 583 -5.41 5.48 22.69
C ASP A 583 -6.38 5.52 23.87
N THR A 584 -6.45 4.47 24.71
CA THR A 584 -7.42 4.37 25.80
C THR A 584 -6.84 4.61 27.19
N ASN A 585 -7.56 5.39 28.01
CA ASN A 585 -7.28 5.57 29.45
C ASN A 585 -7.37 4.27 30.29
N SER A 586 -7.81 3.16 29.68
CA SER A 586 -7.67 1.82 30.24
C SER A 586 -6.55 1.07 29.52
N PRO A 587 -5.66 0.37 30.26
CA PRO A 587 -4.57 -0.38 29.64
C PRO A 587 -4.99 -1.67 28.94
N TYR A 588 -6.22 -2.20 29.13
CA TYR A 588 -6.62 -3.50 28.57
C TYR A 588 -8.06 -3.55 28.07
N PHE A 589 -8.25 -4.08 26.85
CA PHE A 589 -9.57 -4.47 26.33
C PHE A 589 -9.85 -5.96 26.47
N MET A 590 -8.79 -6.79 26.51
CA MET A 590 -8.82 -8.17 26.99
C MET A 590 -7.63 -8.40 27.91
N ARG A 591 -7.85 -9.11 29.02
CA ARG A 591 -6.78 -9.61 29.89
C ARG A 591 -7.16 -10.97 30.48
N LEU A 592 -6.20 -11.88 30.48
CA LEU A 592 -6.22 -13.11 31.26
C LEU A 592 -5.19 -13.00 32.40
N SER A 593 -5.67 -13.23 33.61
CA SER A 593 -4.91 -13.28 34.86
C SER A 593 -5.13 -14.62 35.57
N TYR A 594 -4.25 -14.94 36.51
CA TYR A 594 -4.34 -16.13 37.35
C TYR A 594 -4.16 -15.76 38.83
N THR A 595 -5.08 -16.24 39.67
CA THR A 595 -5.19 -15.79 41.06
C THR A 595 -4.38 -16.64 42.02
N ALA A 596 -4.08 -16.07 43.19
CA ALA A 596 -3.49 -16.80 44.32
C ALA A 596 -4.43 -17.87 44.91
N ASP A 597 -5.75 -17.79 44.64
CA ASP A 597 -6.74 -18.84 44.98
C ASP A 597 -6.93 -19.90 43.89
N ASN A 598 -5.92 -20.05 43.00
CA ASN A 598 -5.81 -21.02 41.91
C ASN A 598 -6.95 -20.96 40.87
N LYS A 599 -7.50 -19.78 40.57
CA LYS A 599 -8.53 -19.58 39.54
C LYS A 599 -8.05 -18.70 38.38
N TRP A 600 -8.66 -18.87 37.21
CA TRP A 600 -8.53 -17.91 36.12
C TRP A 600 -9.45 -16.72 36.35
N GLU A 601 -8.94 -15.54 35.99
CA GLU A 601 -9.66 -14.28 36.02
C GLU A 601 -9.58 -13.60 34.64
N THR A 602 -10.72 -13.18 34.12
CA THR A 602 -10.80 -12.42 32.86
C THR A 602 -11.27 -11.00 33.12
N ILE A 603 -10.60 -10.03 32.50
CA ILE A 603 -11.04 -8.63 32.44
C ILE A 603 -11.29 -8.27 30.98
N PHE A 604 -12.50 -7.80 30.70
CA PHE A 604 -12.84 -7.16 29.44
C PHE A 604 -12.99 -5.65 29.68
N LYS A 605 -12.44 -4.83 28.77
CA LYS A 605 -12.77 -3.40 28.62
C LYS A 605 -12.81 -2.60 29.95
N GLY A 606 -11.67 -2.56 30.64
CA GLY A 606 -11.33 -1.48 31.56
C GLY A 606 -12.16 -1.24 32.83
N GLU A 607 -13.17 -2.06 33.14
CA GLU A 607 -13.73 -2.05 34.50
C GLU A 607 -12.71 -2.61 35.50
N THR A 608 -12.67 -2.07 36.71
CA THR A 608 -11.96 -2.66 37.86
C THR A 608 -12.74 -3.82 38.49
N LYS A 609 -13.82 -4.28 37.84
CA LYS A 609 -14.59 -5.46 38.20
C LYS A 609 -14.08 -6.68 37.43
N GLN A 610 -13.82 -7.74 38.17
CA GLN A 610 -13.46 -9.05 37.65
C GLN A 610 -14.72 -9.66 37.01
N THR A 611 -14.77 -9.82 35.68
CA THR A 611 -16.01 -10.23 34.99
C THR A 611 -16.38 -11.69 35.27
N THR A 612 -15.36 -12.58 35.29
CA THR A 612 -15.53 -14.01 35.53
C THR A 612 -14.38 -14.55 36.39
N LYS A 613 -14.71 -15.37 37.40
CA LYS A 613 -13.79 -16.36 37.99
C LYS A 613 -14.30 -17.75 37.62
N SER A 614 -13.46 -18.56 36.98
CA SER A 614 -13.88 -19.80 36.30
C SER A 614 -13.24 -21.07 36.90
N ASP A 615 -13.10 -22.12 36.10
CA ASP A 615 -12.37 -23.36 36.44
C ASP A 615 -11.01 -23.07 37.12
N ASN A 616 -10.60 -23.96 38.01
CA ASN A 616 -9.29 -23.85 38.66
C ASN A 616 -8.14 -24.11 37.65
N TRP A 617 -6.98 -23.54 37.92
CA TRP A 617 -5.72 -23.89 37.25
C TRP A 617 -4.81 -24.72 38.16
N GLU A 618 -3.80 -25.35 37.56
CA GLU A 618 -2.87 -26.29 38.22
C GLU A 618 -1.43 -25.90 37.89
N SER A 619 -0.55 -25.89 38.90
CA SER A 619 0.88 -25.57 38.69
C SER A 619 1.60 -26.69 37.94
N GLY A 620 2.51 -26.31 37.03
CA GLY A 620 3.28 -27.23 36.18
C GLY A 620 2.51 -27.79 34.99
N LYS A 621 1.23 -27.46 34.83
CA LYS A 621 0.39 -27.90 33.71
C LYS A 621 0.40 -26.90 32.56
N GLU A 622 0.53 -27.40 31.33
CA GLU A 622 0.42 -26.60 30.12
C GLU A 622 -1.05 -26.42 29.71
N TYR A 623 -1.43 -25.17 29.48
CA TYR A 623 -2.71 -24.75 28.95
C TYR A 623 -2.53 -24.09 27.59
N GLN A 624 -3.47 -24.30 26.66
CA GLN A 624 -3.60 -23.45 25.50
C GLN A 624 -4.52 -22.29 25.86
N VAL A 625 -4.05 -21.05 25.75
CA VAL A 625 -4.86 -19.85 25.92
C VAL A 625 -5.08 -19.16 24.58
N ALA A 626 -6.23 -18.53 24.40
CA ALA A 626 -6.47 -17.67 23.25
C ALA A 626 -7.24 -16.40 23.62
N LEU A 627 -6.84 -15.27 23.01
CA LEU A 627 -7.61 -14.03 22.97
C LEU A 627 -8.20 -13.91 21.56
N MET A 628 -9.50 -13.63 21.44
CA MET A 628 -10.17 -13.51 20.15
C MET A 628 -11.02 -12.24 20.10
N LEU A 629 -10.93 -11.51 19.00
CA LEU A 629 -11.84 -10.42 18.66
C LEU A 629 -12.60 -10.79 17.37
N GLN A 630 -13.92 -10.58 17.38
CA GLN A 630 -14.79 -10.78 16.23
C GLN A 630 -15.77 -9.62 16.13
N GLY A 631 -15.46 -8.63 15.28
CA GLY A 631 -16.22 -7.38 15.19
C GLY A 631 -16.03 -6.53 16.45
N ASN A 632 -17.08 -6.39 17.25
CA ASN A 632 -17.05 -5.76 18.56
C ASN A 632 -16.92 -6.75 19.73
N LYS A 633 -17.06 -8.07 19.49
CA LYS A 633 -17.05 -9.11 20.52
C LYS A 633 -15.62 -9.54 20.86
N SER A 634 -15.22 -9.37 22.11
CA SER A 634 -13.99 -9.95 22.66
C SER A 634 -14.32 -11.22 23.44
N SER A 635 -13.47 -12.24 23.34
CA SER A 635 -13.64 -13.50 24.07
C SER A 635 -12.29 -14.14 24.41
N ILE A 636 -12.27 -14.91 25.51
CA ILE A 636 -11.06 -15.56 26.03
C ILE A 636 -11.32 -17.04 26.17
N TYR A 637 -10.39 -17.87 25.67
CA TYR A 637 -10.50 -19.33 25.69
C TYR A 637 -9.33 -19.97 26.43
N ILE A 638 -9.61 -21.08 27.12
CA ILE A 638 -8.61 -22.00 27.68
C ILE A 638 -8.96 -23.43 27.25
N ASP A 639 -7.99 -24.11 26.62
CA ASP A 639 -8.14 -25.45 26.04
C ASP A 639 -9.37 -25.60 25.12
N GLY A 640 -9.73 -24.52 24.43
CA GLY A 640 -10.89 -24.43 23.54
C GLY A 640 -12.24 -24.23 24.24
N LYS A 641 -12.30 -24.14 25.57
CA LYS A 641 -13.48 -23.67 26.32
C LYS A 641 -13.46 -22.14 26.40
N SER A 642 -14.58 -21.46 26.21
CA SER A 642 -14.69 -20.02 26.50
C SER A 642 -14.80 -19.77 28.01
N LEU A 643 -14.17 -18.70 28.50
CA LEU A 643 -14.32 -18.16 29.86
C LEU A 643 -15.26 -16.94 29.91
N GLY A 644 -15.66 -16.42 28.75
CA GLY A 644 -16.48 -15.22 28.63
C GLY A 644 -16.43 -14.62 27.22
N GLU A 645 -17.48 -13.89 26.88
CA GLU A 645 -17.59 -13.02 25.70
C GLU A 645 -18.22 -11.69 26.17
N GLU A 646 -17.67 -10.56 25.76
CA GLU A 646 -18.23 -9.23 26.04
C GLU A 646 -18.10 -8.30 24.83
N GLU A 647 -18.95 -7.27 24.74
CA GLU A 647 -18.90 -6.30 23.65
C GLU A 647 -18.04 -5.08 24.01
N VAL A 648 -16.90 -4.98 23.33
CA VAL A 648 -15.99 -3.84 23.35
C VAL A 648 -16.66 -2.68 22.61
N PRO A 649 -16.55 -1.41 23.08
CA PRO A 649 -17.17 -0.24 22.45
C PRO A 649 -16.41 0.22 21.19
N LEU A 650 -16.11 -0.72 20.29
CA LEU A 650 -15.52 -0.47 18.98
C LEU A 650 -16.60 0.06 18.03
N LYS A 651 -16.35 1.23 17.44
CA LYS A 651 -17.14 1.72 16.32
C LYS A 651 -16.71 0.95 15.08
N GLY A 652 -17.58 0.11 14.51
CA GLY A 652 -17.23 -0.74 13.36
C GLY A 652 -16.74 0.02 12.11
N GLU A 653 -16.94 1.34 12.07
CA GLU A 653 -16.53 2.28 11.01
C GLU A 653 -15.06 2.75 11.13
N THR A 654 -14.33 2.40 12.20
CA THR A 654 -12.93 2.81 12.43
C THR A 654 -12.01 1.60 12.55
N PRO A 655 -10.89 1.50 11.78
CA PRO A 655 -9.90 0.43 11.96
C PRO A 655 -9.39 0.30 13.40
N LEU A 656 -8.79 -0.84 13.74
CA LEU A 656 -8.00 -0.93 14.98
C LEU A 656 -6.69 -0.15 14.76
N GLU A 657 -6.59 1.03 15.35
CA GLU A 657 -5.49 1.96 15.04
C GLU A 657 -4.17 1.54 15.70
N LEU A 658 -4.22 1.17 16.98
CA LEU A 658 -3.06 0.72 17.77
C LEU A 658 -3.44 -0.49 18.61
N VAL A 659 -2.90 -1.67 18.26
CA VAL A 659 -2.99 -2.90 19.05
C VAL A 659 -1.59 -3.33 19.47
N SER A 660 -1.44 -3.70 20.74
CA SER A 660 -0.28 -4.47 21.21
C SER A 660 -0.70 -5.58 22.17
N PHE A 661 0.10 -6.63 22.21
CA PHE A 661 -0.06 -7.77 23.11
C PHE A 661 1.07 -7.79 24.13
N CYS A 662 0.76 -8.22 25.35
CA CYS A 662 1.77 -8.39 26.40
C CYS A 662 1.69 -9.79 27.01
N PHE A 663 2.84 -10.31 27.45
CA PHE A 663 2.97 -11.58 28.16
C PHE A 663 3.81 -11.38 29.43
N GLY A 664 3.50 -12.12 30.49
CA GLY A 664 4.16 -11.93 31.79
C GLY A 664 3.77 -10.58 32.41
N ALA A 665 4.76 -9.76 32.78
CA ALA A 665 4.57 -8.56 33.62
C ALA A 665 3.36 -7.67 33.27
N CYS A 666 3.12 -7.32 32.00
CA CYS A 666 1.91 -6.61 31.57
C CYS A 666 1.53 -5.41 32.49
N GLY A 667 2.46 -4.49 32.75
CA GLY A 667 2.23 -3.32 33.62
C GLY A 667 1.93 -3.64 35.10
N MET A 668 2.19 -4.87 35.52
CA MET A 668 2.01 -5.43 36.85
C MET A 668 3.21 -6.34 37.18
N LYS A 669 3.18 -6.99 38.34
CA LYS A 669 4.23 -7.89 38.79
C LYS A 669 4.07 -9.28 38.16
N ASN A 670 5.08 -9.73 37.44
CA ASN A 670 5.16 -11.10 36.91
C ASN A 670 5.46 -12.12 38.02
N PHE A 671 5.00 -13.36 37.81
CA PHE A 671 5.38 -14.54 38.59
C PHE A 671 5.90 -15.65 37.67
N PRO A 672 6.65 -16.65 38.19
CA PRO A 672 7.25 -17.70 37.36
C PRO A 672 6.27 -18.39 36.40
N VAL A 673 6.42 -18.08 35.11
CA VAL A 673 5.57 -18.60 34.03
C VAL A 673 6.39 -18.82 32.77
N THR A 674 6.05 -19.88 32.04
CA THR A 674 6.63 -20.23 30.75
C THR A 674 5.59 -19.99 29.66
N VAL A 675 5.95 -19.29 28.58
CA VAL A 675 5.10 -19.01 27.42
C VAL A 675 5.81 -19.51 26.16
N THR A 676 5.12 -20.31 25.36
CA THR A 676 5.66 -20.91 24.14
C THR A 676 4.67 -20.84 22.99
N ASN A 677 5.18 -20.94 21.76
CA ASN A 677 4.38 -21.16 20.55
C ASN A 677 3.23 -20.15 20.38
N VAL A 678 3.57 -18.88 20.24
CA VAL A 678 2.58 -17.81 20.03
C VAL A 678 2.21 -17.76 18.54
N PHE A 679 0.92 -17.80 18.20
CA PHE A 679 0.40 -17.64 16.85
C PHE A 679 -0.61 -16.49 16.80
N LEU A 680 -0.49 -15.60 15.82
CA LEU A 680 -1.43 -14.50 15.57
C LEU A 680 -2.15 -14.70 14.24
N TYR A 681 -3.49 -14.58 14.22
CA TYR A 681 -4.32 -14.70 13.03
C TYR A 681 -5.17 -13.44 12.80
N ASN A 682 -5.40 -13.06 11.54
CA ASN A 682 -6.25 -11.92 11.12
C ASN A 682 -7.77 -12.24 11.07
N ARG A 683 -8.19 -13.31 11.77
CA ARG A 683 -9.56 -13.83 11.76
C ARG A 683 -9.89 -14.60 13.05
N PRO A 684 -11.18 -14.84 13.37
CA PRO A 684 -11.56 -15.86 14.35
C PRO A 684 -11.10 -17.26 13.92
N LEU A 685 -10.77 -18.10 14.91
CA LEU A 685 -10.51 -19.54 14.76
C LEU A 685 -11.66 -20.35 15.36
N ASN A 686 -12.03 -21.46 14.71
CA ASN A 686 -12.98 -22.40 15.29
C ASN A 686 -12.32 -23.39 16.27
N PRO A 687 -13.08 -24.09 17.14
CA PRO A 687 -12.51 -25.03 18.13
C PRO A 687 -11.68 -26.19 17.54
N THR A 688 -11.90 -26.58 16.28
CA THR A 688 -11.10 -27.60 15.60
C THR A 688 -9.72 -27.05 15.21
N GLU A 689 -9.66 -25.79 14.77
CA GLU A 689 -8.42 -25.09 14.44
C GLU A 689 -7.58 -24.82 15.69
N MET A 690 -8.20 -24.34 16.77
CA MET A 690 -7.53 -24.19 18.07
C MET A 690 -6.97 -25.52 18.56
N ARG A 691 -7.77 -26.61 18.48
CA ARG A 691 -7.28 -27.96 18.82
C ARG A 691 -6.11 -28.40 17.94
N ALA A 692 -6.11 -28.11 16.64
CA ALA A 692 -4.99 -28.44 15.76
C ALA A 692 -3.69 -27.71 16.16
N ILE A 693 -3.79 -26.44 16.60
CA ILE A 693 -2.65 -25.67 17.14
C ILE A 693 -2.12 -26.24 18.47
N LYS A 694 -2.98 -26.86 19.29
CA LYS A 694 -2.55 -27.59 20.51
C LYS A 694 -1.94 -28.96 20.19
N ASP A 695 -2.61 -29.73 19.34
CA ASP A 695 -2.25 -31.10 19.00
C ASP A 695 -0.98 -31.20 18.13
N ARG A 696 -0.79 -30.25 17.20
CA ARG A 696 0.31 -30.15 16.21
C ARG A 696 0.64 -31.48 15.51
N LYS A 697 -0.39 -32.30 15.28
CA LYS A 697 -0.26 -33.67 14.78
C LYS A 697 0.33 -33.64 13.36
N PRO A 698 1.48 -34.30 13.13
CA PRO A 698 2.02 -34.44 11.79
C PRO A 698 0.99 -35.08 10.86
N VAL A 699 0.71 -34.42 9.73
CA VAL A 699 -0.15 -34.98 8.69
C VAL A 699 0.51 -36.27 8.20
N PRO A 700 -0.18 -37.43 8.23
CA PRO A 700 0.40 -38.68 7.75
C PRO A 700 0.84 -38.53 6.29
N LYS A 701 2.15 -38.68 6.02
CA LYS A 701 2.65 -38.74 4.65
C LYS A 701 1.99 -39.93 3.96
N ARG A 702 1.05 -39.65 3.05
CA ARG A 702 0.45 -40.66 2.16
C ARG A 702 1.62 -41.36 1.47
N ALA A 703 1.74 -42.67 1.69
CA ALA A 703 2.75 -43.45 0.99
C ALA A 703 2.57 -43.27 -0.53
N PRO A 704 3.64 -43.21 -1.33
CA PRO A 704 3.50 -43.28 -2.78
C PRO A 704 2.71 -44.54 -3.12
N GLU A 705 1.54 -44.39 -3.72
CA GLU A 705 0.80 -45.53 -4.26
C GLU A 705 1.71 -46.20 -5.30
N PRO A 706 1.97 -47.52 -5.18
CA PRO A 706 2.95 -48.18 -6.03
C PRO A 706 2.48 -48.09 -7.48
N GLN A 707 3.24 -47.38 -8.32
CA GLN A 707 2.90 -47.22 -9.73
C GLN A 707 2.86 -48.58 -10.41
N ALA A 708 1.64 -49.04 -10.73
CA ALA A 708 1.45 -50.22 -11.56
C ALA A 708 2.11 -49.98 -12.93
N GLY A 709 2.98 -50.91 -13.35
CA GLY A 709 3.86 -50.76 -14.50
C GLY A 709 3.10 -50.44 -15.79
N GLY A 710 3.49 -49.35 -16.45
CA GLY A 710 2.69 -48.69 -17.47
C GLY A 710 2.45 -49.43 -18.79
N VAL A 711 1.54 -48.82 -19.55
CA VAL A 711 1.52 -48.88 -21.02
C VAL A 711 1.53 -47.44 -21.51
N SER A 712 2.54 -47.06 -22.30
CA SER A 712 2.56 -45.76 -22.96
C SER A 712 1.66 -45.77 -24.19
N GLN A 713 0.74 -44.82 -24.31
CA GLN A 713 0.11 -44.52 -25.60
C GLN A 713 0.05 -43.01 -25.84
N ILE A 714 0.60 -42.63 -26.99
CA ILE A 714 0.69 -41.24 -27.45
C ILE A 714 -0.67 -40.85 -28.06
N ILE A 715 -1.20 -39.69 -27.68
CA ILE A 715 -2.27 -39.03 -28.43
C ILE A 715 -1.83 -37.60 -28.72
N ALA A 716 -1.73 -37.28 -30.01
CA ALA A 716 -1.52 -35.93 -30.52
C ALA A 716 -2.87 -35.29 -30.90
N SER A 717 -2.86 -33.96 -31.03
CA SER A 717 -4.05 -33.11 -31.22
C SER A 717 -4.94 -33.47 -32.41
N ALA A 718 -6.27 -33.33 -32.23
CA ALA A 718 -7.16 -32.90 -33.31
C ALA A 718 -8.40 -32.13 -32.80
N VAL A 719 -8.57 -30.96 -33.39
CA VAL A 719 -9.74 -30.07 -33.47
C VAL A 719 -11.11 -30.76 -33.40
N SER A 720 -12.08 -30.15 -32.70
CA SER A 720 -13.51 -30.48 -32.83
C SER A 720 -14.25 -29.48 -33.73
N GLY A 721 -15.08 -30.01 -34.63
CA GLY A 721 -15.98 -29.28 -35.53
C GLY A 721 -17.24 -30.12 -35.79
N PRO A 722 -18.40 -29.52 -36.14
CA PRO A 722 -19.72 -30.11 -35.84
C PRO A 722 -20.42 -30.80 -37.02
N GLU A 723 -21.43 -31.65 -36.75
CA GLU A 723 -22.86 -31.42 -37.14
C GLU A 723 -23.83 -32.62 -36.92
N LYS A 724 -25.09 -32.27 -36.55
CA LYS A 724 -26.42 -32.82 -36.95
C LYS A 724 -26.84 -34.32 -36.82
N ASN A 725 -27.84 -34.50 -35.94
CA ASN A 725 -29.26 -34.88 -36.20
C ASN A 725 -29.68 -36.08 -37.08
N SER A 726 -30.46 -37.01 -36.49
CA SER A 726 -31.80 -37.52 -36.94
C SER A 726 -32.29 -38.64 -36.01
N ALA A 727 -33.57 -38.92 -35.75
CA ALA A 727 -34.89 -38.25 -35.90
C ALA A 727 -35.80 -38.83 -34.75
N ALA A 728 -37.13 -38.77 -34.58
CA ALA A 728 -38.40 -38.26 -35.17
C ALA A 728 -39.45 -38.39 -33.99
N GLN A 729 -40.79 -38.22 -33.97
CA GLN A 729 -41.98 -37.65 -34.65
C GLN A 729 -43.14 -37.86 -33.60
N ALA A 730 -44.32 -37.24 -33.52
CA ALA A 730 -45.12 -36.17 -34.15
C ALA A 730 -46.11 -35.65 -33.04
N VAL A 731 -46.71 -34.45 -32.97
CA VAL A 731 -47.43 -33.57 -33.94
C VAL A 731 -48.81 -34.15 -34.35
N PRO A 732 -49.93 -33.38 -34.40
CA PRO A 732 -50.15 -31.92 -34.20
C PRO A 732 -50.48 -31.55 -32.72
N VAL A 733 -51.27 -30.56 -32.24
CA VAL A 733 -52.30 -29.62 -32.78
C VAL A 733 -52.14 -28.19 -32.18
N THR A 734 -53.19 -27.35 -32.07
CA THR A 734 -53.11 -25.87 -31.92
C THR A 734 -54.22 -25.23 -31.06
N THR A 735 -54.10 -23.91 -30.83
CA THR A 735 -55.13 -22.83 -30.59
C THR A 735 -55.64 -22.46 -29.18
N ASP A 736 -55.32 -21.21 -28.79
CA ASP A 736 -56.06 -20.22 -27.95
C ASP A 736 -57.42 -19.79 -28.58
N PRO A 737 -58.35 -18.97 -27.98
CA PRO A 737 -58.15 -17.93 -26.94
C PRO A 737 -59.30 -17.65 -25.90
N HIS A 738 -59.16 -16.50 -25.19
CA HIS A 738 -59.98 -15.83 -24.15
C HIS A 738 -61.53 -15.86 -24.15
N ALA A 739 -62.10 -15.85 -22.92
CA ALA A 739 -63.27 -15.08 -22.40
C ALA A 739 -63.42 -15.38 -20.88
N PHE A 740 -64.22 -14.73 -20.02
CA PHE A 740 -64.57 -13.34 -19.61
C PHE A 740 -65.52 -13.53 -18.36
N GLU A 741 -66.08 -12.45 -17.76
CA GLU A 741 -66.85 -12.40 -16.47
C GLU A 741 -65.95 -12.45 -15.20
N GLU A 742 -65.93 -11.50 -14.24
CA GLU A 742 -66.71 -10.30 -13.84
C GLU A 742 -67.82 -10.48 -12.77
N VAL A 743 -68.09 -9.38 -12.04
CA VAL A 743 -69.15 -9.08 -11.05
C VAL A 743 -68.80 -9.23 -9.54
N SER A 744 -69.04 -8.10 -8.85
CA SER A 744 -69.13 -7.76 -7.42
C SER A 744 -70.08 -8.66 -6.59
N GLU A 745 -70.40 -8.45 -5.30
CA GLU A 745 -70.19 -7.42 -4.25
C GLU A 745 -70.36 -8.16 -2.88
N GLY A 746 -70.29 -7.62 -1.66
CA GLY A 746 -70.24 -6.26 -1.10
C GLY A 746 -70.53 -6.30 0.42
N GLU A 747 -70.50 -5.13 1.08
CA GLU A 747 -70.88 -4.87 2.49
C GLU A 747 -70.06 -5.52 3.66
N ALA A 748 -69.97 -4.92 4.86
CA ALA A 748 -70.02 -3.49 5.25
C ALA A 748 -69.59 -3.29 6.74
N ALA A 749 -68.76 -2.28 7.03
CA ALA A 749 -68.79 -1.48 8.27
C ALA A 749 -67.82 -0.27 8.20
N LYS A 750 -68.17 0.88 8.78
CA LYS A 750 -67.37 2.13 8.79
C LYS A 750 -67.02 2.59 10.19
N ARG A 751 -65.83 3.21 10.37
CA ARG A 751 -65.65 4.49 11.11
C ARG A 751 -64.21 5.06 10.99
N ASN A 752 -64.15 6.29 10.47
CA ASN A 752 -63.51 7.52 11.01
C ASN A 752 -62.18 7.41 11.82
N THR A 753 -61.18 8.30 11.67
CA THR A 753 -61.01 9.49 10.81
C THR A 753 -59.53 9.94 10.75
N SER A 754 -59.21 10.73 9.72
CA SER A 754 -58.02 11.59 9.51
C SER A 754 -57.26 12.15 10.73
N ARG A 755 -55.92 12.30 10.57
CA ARG A 755 -55.26 13.63 10.60
C ARG A 755 -53.88 13.59 9.92
N THR A 756 -53.57 14.61 9.13
CA THR A 756 -52.22 15.00 8.68
C THR A 756 -51.82 16.26 9.45
N GLU A 757 -50.60 16.33 9.97
CA GLU A 757 -50.00 17.59 10.47
C GLU A 757 -48.53 17.67 10.09
N ASP A 758 -48.14 18.81 9.53
CA ASP A 758 -46.76 19.20 9.31
C ASP A 758 -46.08 19.63 10.63
N VAL A 759 -44.75 19.54 10.67
CA VAL A 759 -43.94 20.38 11.57
C VAL A 759 -42.85 21.07 10.75
N GLN A 760 -42.89 22.39 10.72
CA GLN A 760 -41.95 23.23 9.98
C GLN A 760 -40.58 23.26 10.66
N PHE A 761 -39.52 23.46 9.87
CA PHE A 761 -38.35 24.19 10.33
C PHE A 761 -38.26 25.53 9.59
N VAL A 762 -37.95 26.59 10.33
CA VAL A 762 -38.10 27.98 9.88
C VAL A 762 -36.88 28.43 9.08
N VAL A 763 -37.12 28.91 7.86
CA VAL A 763 -36.16 29.70 7.08
C VAL A 763 -36.42 31.19 7.33
N PRO A 764 -35.43 31.98 7.77
CA PRO A 764 -35.52 33.44 7.74
C PRO A 764 -35.27 33.93 6.31
N GLU A 765 -36.28 34.48 5.64
CA GLU A 765 -36.05 35.22 4.40
C GLU A 765 -35.32 36.54 4.67
N VAL A 766 -34.24 36.78 3.93
CA VAL A 766 -33.70 38.13 3.71
C VAL A 766 -33.55 38.34 2.21
N SER A 767 -34.55 38.98 1.62
CA SER A 767 -34.53 39.34 0.20
C SER A 767 -33.57 40.49 -0.07
N LEU A 768 -32.55 40.27 -0.92
CA LEU A 768 -31.70 41.31 -1.49
C LEU A 768 -31.55 41.12 -3.01
N ASN A 769 -32.46 41.75 -3.76
CA ASN A 769 -32.34 41.90 -5.21
C ASN A 769 -31.32 43.01 -5.54
N SER A 770 -30.19 42.68 -6.16
CA SER A 770 -29.49 43.56 -7.11
C SER A 770 -28.33 42.84 -7.81
N ALA A 771 -27.94 43.32 -9.00
CA ALA A 771 -26.83 42.77 -9.76
C ALA A 771 -25.45 43.16 -9.18
N GLY A 772 -24.47 42.27 -9.33
CA GLY A 772 -23.06 42.54 -9.00
C GLY A 772 -22.14 41.43 -9.50
N SER A 773 -21.04 41.81 -10.15
CA SER A 773 -19.97 40.90 -10.55
C SER A 773 -18.95 40.73 -9.43
N GLY A 774 -18.45 39.52 -9.16
CA GLY A 774 -17.23 39.38 -8.36
C GLY A 774 -16.95 38.02 -7.71
N LEU A 775 -15.95 37.33 -8.27
CA LEU A 775 -14.74 36.89 -7.58
C LEU A 775 -14.80 36.04 -6.27
N LEU A 776 -14.05 34.93 -6.37
CA LEU A 776 -13.32 34.17 -5.32
C LEU A 776 -14.00 32.96 -4.64
N PRO A 777 -13.21 31.96 -4.18
CA PRO A 777 -11.75 31.79 -4.34
C PRO A 777 -11.35 30.55 -5.17
N LEU A 778 -10.32 30.71 -6.01
CA LEU A 778 -9.41 29.60 -6.32
C LEU A 778 -8.58 29.31 -5.05
N LEU A 779 -8.40 28.03 -4.71
CA LEU A 779 -7.44 27.61 -3.68
C LEU A 779 -6.65 26.34 -4.08
N LEU A 780 -6.25 26.29 -5.36
CA LEU A 780 -5.30 25.31 -5.91
C LEU A 780 -4.17 26.03 -6.66
N LEU A 781 -3.38 26.83 -5.92
CA LEU A 781 -2.02 27.31 -6.26
C LEU A 781 -1.59 28.35 -5.20
N LEU A 782 -0.53 28.04 -4.44
CA LEU A 782 0.48 28.99 -3.91
C LEU A 782 1.37 28.27 -2.88
N GLY A 783 2.60 27.94 -3.29
CA GLY A 783 3.70 27.61 -2.38
C GLY A 783 4.79 28.68 -2.47
N LEU A 784 5.76 28.63 -1.55
CA LEU A 784 6.98 29.46 -1.54
C LEU A 784 6.78 30.98 -1.44
N TRP A 785 6.85 31.51 -0.21
CA TRP A 785 7.51 32.79 0.05
C TRP A 785 8.39 32.66 1.31
N GLY A 786 9.64 33.11 1.24
CA GLY A 786 10.59 32.99 2.33
C GLY A 786 11.81 33.88 2.14
N PHE A 787 12.11 34.68 3.17
CA PHE A 787 13.26 35.59 3.32
C PHE A 787 13.40 36.78 2.35
N ALA A 788 13.17 37.97 2.91
CA ALA A 788 14.14 39.06 2.82
C ALA A 788 14.31 39.67 4.23
N ALA A 789 15.49 40.21 4.55
CA ALA A 789 15.77 40.83 5.85
C ALA A 789 16.50 42.17 5.67
N ALA A 790 15.81 43.26 6.01
CA ALA A 790 16.34 44.61 6.20
C ALA A 790 15.37 45.40 7.10
#